data_AF-A0A1E4IDI6-F1
#
_entry.id   AF-A0A1E4IDI6-F1
#
_cell.length_a   1.000
_cell.length_b   1.000
_cell.length_c   1.000
_cell.angle_alpha   90.00
_cell.angle_beta   90.00
_cell.angle_gamma   90.00
#
_symmetry.space_group_name_H-M   'P 1'
#
loop_
_entity.id
_entity.type
_entity.pdbx_description
1 polymer ?
#
loop_
_entity_poly.entity_id
_entity_poly.type
_entity_poly.pdbx_seq_one_letter_code
_entity_poly.pdbx_strand_id
1 'polypeptide(L)'
;MRETTGPAPDALGFDGVAFDPLAHVPATAPVPAPMPAPPAATPVPPAAPDARIGDDLLGAVLAELRSGVLAAHRAAMTAQEAHQDALLAALRGGRFTTTPAHTSTAAAPLPSDVPLLDLRAAGYRAEGALEALLPALVSALDEDQLDRLGRGDAAAVLGPGHARDGLAGPRVPAGPLRAVRELRPGGPVGVGTLTGWAAPVATDAEVHAVGVQTAAVLATWLGLAACVPAATVTALPGATVAVPLAAPTGAGVEVRAEVTGGDLVPRPWVRVDVELREAGRTVALLRGVGVELREEPGTPLGTRRGGNPPALPVRRGVTGELAVVDELCLATASVGDLSLALGPEFAPYVTRRATRPPAGGLRLVGRVMEVRGTRGDLSGGATGETEYDSAADAWYYGAAPSPSVPNVVLMETSLQSALLLGYHLGATLTAPEEDFSLRNLDGSATLHREVDLRGRTIRQRSQLVATTVLSGAVLQSFDYALWLDGEDRAAVGPFYSGRSLFGFFNATALANQTGLDNGASVPTWLDTHPDAVVRTVDIAHRSAGAPHARGELDLLPAMDVVDGGGSHGAGYLRADRPVDATDWYFARHFHLDPVMPGSLGIEAVIQALQEWLVDTGALDGLHDPEFVVPAGVELGWRYRGQILAADGRLTLEAHVRSVEHRPGRVRVVADASVWRPGLRIYELTAVAAEAREKGAAPW
;
A
#
# COMPACT_ATOMS: atom_id res chain seq x y z
N MET A 1 7.18 -53.83 27.80
CA MET A 1 7.84 -53.82 29.12
C MET A 1 8.51 -52.45 29.27
N ARG A 2 7.86 -51.56 30.03
CA ARG A 2 8.24 -50.19 30.45
C ARG A 2 8.58 -49.16 29.36
N GLU A 3 7.55 -48.38 29.01
CA GLU A 3 7.65 -46.99 28.53
C GLU A 3 7.98 -46.06 29.72
N THR A 4 8.79 -45.04 29.46
CA THR A 4 9.01 -43.88 30.35
C THR A 4 8.66 -42.62 29.57
N THR A 5 7.50 -42.05 29.87
CA THR A 5 7.02 -40.75 29.40
C THR A 5 7.54 -39.64 30.33
N GLY A 6 8.24 -38.66 29.77
CA GLY A 6 8.52 -37.37 30.40
C GLY A 6 7.39 -36.37 30.12
N PRO A 7 7.28 -35.27 30.88
CA PRO A 7 6.10 -34.41 30.88
C PRO A 7 6.03 -33.54 29.61
N ALA A 8 4.82 -33.36 29.10
CA ALA A 8 4.49 -32.40 28.04
C ALA A 8 4.60 -30.96 28.56
N PRO A 9 5.02 -29.99 27.73
CA PRO A 9 4.99 -28.57 28.09
C PRO A 9 3.55 -28.05 28.16
N ASP A 10 3.30 -27.28 29.22
CA ASP A 10 2.01 -26.72 29.61
C ASP A 10 1.30 -25.99 28.48
N ALA A 11 0.02 -26.32 28.31
CA ALA A 11 -0.92 -25.55 27.51
C ALA A 11 -1.04 -24.14 28.11
N LEU A 12 -0.90 -23.12 27.26
CA LEU A 12 -1.21 -21.72 27.58
C LEU A 12 -2.66 -21.64 28.07
N GLY A 13 -2.83 -21.63 29.39
CA GLY A 13 -4.11 -21.43 30.05
C GLY A 13 -4.65 -20.04 29.70
N PHE A 14 -5.82 -20.03 29.07
CA PHE A 14 -6.67 -18.86 28.96
C PHE A 14 -7.08 -18.42 30.38
N ASP A 15 -6.57 -17.28 30.85
CA ASP A 15 -6.91 -16.68 32.15
C ASP A 15 -7.88 -15.49 31.98
N GLY A 16 -8.82 -15.64 31.05
CA GLY A 16 -9.96 -14.75 30.86
C GLY A 16 -11.24 -15.42 31.36
N VAL A 17 -12.21 -14.63 31.82
CA VAL A 17 -13.54 -15.18 32.14
C VAL A 17 -14.17 -15.73 30.85
N ALA A 18 -14.59 -17.00 30.88
CA ALA A 18 -15.32 -17.63 29.77
C ALA A 18 -16.57 -16.80 29.43
N PHE A 19 -16.71 -16.43 28.16
CA PHE A 19 -17.88 -15.73 27.65
C PHE A 19 -19.11 -16.65 27.72
N ASP A 20 -20.08 -16.31 28.57
CA ASP A 20 -21.39 -16.98 28.64
C ASP A 20 -22.44 -16.19 27.82
N PRO A 21 -22.87 -16.71 26.66
CA PRO A 21 -23.85 -16.06 25.80
C PRO A 21 -25.30 -16.15 26.31
N LEU A 22 -25.56 -16.70 27.50
CA LEU A 22 -26.91 -16.90 28.06
C LEU A 22 -27.13 -16.30 29.46
N ALA A 23 -26.22 -15.45 29.96
CA ALA A 23 -26.39 -14.72 31.22
C ALA A 23 -27.39 -13.54 31.10
N HIS A 24 -28.63 -13.84 30.71
CA HIS A 24 -29.77 -12.96 30.92
C HIS A 24 -30.96 -13.79 31.43
N VAL A 25 -30.93 -14.13 32.72
CA VAL A 25 -32.12 -14.51 33.49
C VAL A 25 -32.33 -13.44 34.54
N PRO A 26 -33.44 -12.68 34.52
CA PRO A 26 -33.67 -11.65 35.51
C PRO A 26 -34.00 -12.29 36.86
N ALA A 27 -33.17 -12.00 37.86
CA ALA A 27 -33.49 -12.27 39.25
C ALA A 27 -34.62 -11.33 39.70
N THR A 28 -35.66 -11.92 40.29
CA THR A 28 -36.80 -11.25 40.92
C THR A 28 -36.36 -10.21 41.96
N ALA A 29 -36.76 -8.95 41.77
CA ALA A 29 -36.71 -7.91 42.79
C ALA A 29 -38.06 -7.83 43.57
N PRO A 30 -38.06 -7.44 44.86
CA PRO A 30 -39.25 -7.46 45.71
C PRO A 30 -40.23 -6.33 45.41
N VAL A 31 -41.51 -6.61 45.65
CA VAL A 31 -42.68 -5.74 45.45
C VAL A 31 -42.64 -4.50 46.38
N PRO A 32 -42.82 -3.26 45.87
CA PRO A 32 -43.02 -2.09 46.72
C PRO A 32 -44.50 -1.92 47.15
N ALA A 33 -44.70 -1.43 48.37
CA ALA A 33 -46.01 -1.14 48.97
C ALA A 33 -46.77 0.00 48.24
N PRO A 34 -48.12 0.01 48.28
CA PRO A 34 -48.91 0.99 47.54
C PRO A 34 -48.91 2.37 48.21
N MET A 35 -48.64 3.43 47.43
CA MET A 35 -48.82 4.83 47.84
C MET A 35 -50.25 5.33 47.52
N PRO A 36 -50.77 6.30 48.30
CA PRO A 36 -52.17 6.74 48.23
C PRO A 36 -52.44 7.69 47.06
N ALA A 37 -53.71 7.73 46.63
CA ALA A 37 -54.19 8.48 45.48
C ALA A 37 -53.99 10.02 45.59
N PRO A 38 -53.69 10.72 44.48
CA PRO A 38 -53.53 12.17 44.47
C PRO A 38 -54.89 12.90 44.42
N PRO A 39 -55.00 14.14 44.96
CA PRO A 39 -56.20 14.96 44.86
C PRO A 39 -56.38 15.59 43.46
N ALA A 40 -57.62 15.98 43.17
CA ALA A 40 -58.08 16.48 41.88
C ALA A 40 -57.37 17.77 41.41
N ALA A 41 -57.15 17.85 40.10
CA ALA A 41 -56.47 18.93 39.39
C ALA A 41 -57.29 20.23 39.32
N THR A 42 -56.58 21.36 39.42
CA THR A 42 -57.06 22.70 39.01
C THR A 42 -56.41 23.08 37.66
N PRO A 43 -57.11 23.81 36.76
CA PRO A 43 -56.67 23.99 35.38
C PRO A 43 -55.65 25.13 35.24
N VAL A 44 -54.56 24.86 34.51
CA VAL A 44 -53.53 25.84 34.10
C VAL A 44 -53.73 26.17 32.60
N PRO A 45 -53.54 27.43 32.14
CA PRO A 45 -53.85 27.85 30.77
C PRO A 45 -52.86 27.30 29.74
N PRO A 46 -53.20 27.27 28.43
CA PRO A 46 -52.42 26.56 27.43
C PRO A 46 -51.06 27.22 27.17
N ALA A 47 -50.00 26.43 27.26
CA ALA A 47 -48.69 26.76 26.72
C ALA A 47 -48.69 26.56 25.19
N ALA A 48 -47.95 27.44 24.49
CA ALA A 48 -47.79 27.45 23.04
C ALA A 48 -47.17 26.14 22.52
N PRO A 49 -47.49 25.74 21.27
CA PRO A 49 -47.01 24.47 20.73
C PRO A 49 -45.50 24.49 20.49
N ASP A 50 -44.82 23.51 21.10
CA ASP A 50 -43.46 23.11 20.73
C ASP A 50 -43.41 22.72 19.25
N ALA A 51 -42.55 23.42 18.51
CA ALA A 51 -42.23 23.10 17.13
C ALA A 51 -41.46 21.78 17.09
N ARG A 52 -42.18 20.66 16.96
CA ARG A 52 -41.62 19.41 16.47
C ARG A 52 -41.10 19.69 15.05
N ILE A 53 -39.80 19.56 14.84
CA ILE A 53 -39.26 19.36 13.49
C ILE A 53 -39.83 18.01 13.04
N GLY A 54 -40.92 18.07 12.29
CA GLY A 54 -41.68 16.89 11.88
C GLY A 54 -40.84 16.00 10.98
N ASP A 55 -41.08 14.70 11.06
CA ASP A 55 -40.51 13.66 10.19
C ASP A 55 -40.60 14.02 8.68
N ASP A 56 -41.51 14.91 8.30
CA ASP A 56 -41.65 15.49 6.95
C ASP A 56 -40.42 16.28 6.48
N LEU A 57 -39.69 16.98 7.36
CA LEU A 57 -38.53 17.78 6.95
C LEU A 57 -37.32 16.87 6.64
N LEU A 58 -37.11 15.84 7.46
CA LEU A 58 -36.07 14.84 7.22
C LEU A 58 -36.40 13.98 6.00
N GLY A 59 -37.67 13.62 5.82
CA GLY A 59 -38.16 12.95 4.62
C GLY A 59 -37.96 13.78 3.35
N ALA A 60 -38.22 15.09 3.40
CA ALA A 60 -38.00 16.00 2.28
C ALA A 60 -36.51 16.14 1.93
N VAL A 61 -35.63 16.29 2.92
CA VAL A 61 -34.18 16.40 2.70
C VAL A 61 -33.60 15.09 2.15
N LEU A 62 -34.03 13.94 2.65
CA LEU A 62 -33.61 12.63 2.11
C LEU A 62 -34.13 12.40 0.69
N ALA A 63 -35.35 12.84 0.38
CA ALA A 63 -35.90 12.78 -0.98
C ALA A 63 -35.12 13.69 -1.94
N GLU A 64 -34.74 14.88 -1.50
CA GLU A 64 -33.94 15.83 -2.28
C GLU A 64 -32.52 15.32 -2.52
N LEU A 65 -31.86 14.78 -1.49
CA LEU A 65 -30.55 14.13 -1.62
C LEU A 65 -30.60 12.94 -2.57
N ARG A 66 -31.62 12.07 -2.44
CA ARG A 66 -31.80 10.92 -3.33
C ARG A 66 -32.05 11.37 -4.78
N SER A 67 -32.84 12.42 -4.98
CA SER A 67 -33.07 13.01 -6.30
C SER A 67 -31.79 13.60 -6.89
N GLY A 68 -31.02 14.35 -6.08
CA GLY A 68 -29.74 14.92 -6.48
C GLY A 68 -28.70 13.86 -6.86
N VAL A 69 -28.57 12.79 -6.07
CA VAL A 69 -27.68 11.65 -6.38
C VAL A 69 -28.12 10.93 -7.65
N LEU A 70 -29.41 10.69 -7.84
CA LEU A 70 -29.93 10.08 -9.07
C LEU A 70 -29.74 10.98 -10.30
N ALA A 71 -29.89 12.29 -10.15
CA ALA A 71 -29.65 13.26 -11.22
C ALA A 71 -28.16 13.35 -11.57
N ALA A 72 -27.27 13.37 -10.58
CA ALA A 72 -25.82 13.36 -10.78
C ALA A 72 -25.36 12.05 -11.43
N HIS A 73 -25.89 10.91 -10.99
CA HIS A 73 -25.57 9.61 -11.58
C HIS A 73 -26.08 9.50 -13.01
N ARG A 74 -27.30 9.98 -13.31
CA ARG A 74 -27.78 10.08 -14.70
C ARG A 74 -26.91 11.01 -15.54
N ALA A 75 -26.53 12.17 -15.01
CA ALA A 75 -25.66 13.10 -15.73
C ALA A 75 -24.29 12.48 -16.04
N ALA A 76 -23.71 11.74 -15.09
CA ALA A 76 -22.47 11.00 -15.30
C ALA A 76 -22.63 9.89 -16.35
N MET A 77 -23.71 9.11 -16.29
CA MET A 77 -24.02 8.08 -17.30
C MET A 77 -24.26 8.69 -18.69
N THR A 78 -25.00 9.79 -18.78
CA THR A 78 -25.23 10.52 -20.04
C THR A 78 -23.93 11.13 -20.58
N ALA A 79 -23.06 11.64 -19.72
CA ALA A 79 -21.73 12.13 -20.13
C ALA A 79 -20.84 10.98 -20.63
N GLN A 80 -20.92 9.82 -19.98
CA GLN A 80 -20.19 8.62 -20.40
C GLN A 80 -20.73 8.04 -21.70
N GLU A 81 -22.04 7.97 -21.89
CA GLU A 81 -22.69 7.60 -23.16
C GLU A 81 -22.31 8.59 -24.26
N ALA A 82 -22.37 9.91 -24.02
CA ALA A 82 -21.95 10.92 -24.99
C ALA A 82 -20.46 10.80 -25.36
N HIS A 83 -19.61 10.44 -24.39
CA HIS A 83 -18.19 10.21 -24.62
C HIS A 83 -17.95 8.94 -25.44
N GLN A 84 -18.70 7.86 -25.15
CA GLN A 84 -18.66 6.60 -25.89
C GLN A 84 -19.20 6.78 -27.32
N ASP A 85 -20.27 7.54 -27.51
CA ASP A 85 -20.83 7.89 -28.82
C ASP A 85 -19.89 8.78 -29.61
N ALA A 86 -19.20 9.73 -28.97
CA ALA A 86 -18.16 10.53 -29.61
C ALA A 86 -16.96 9.66 -30.04
N LEU A 87 -16.54 8.71 -29.21
CA LEU A 87 -15.51 7.71 -29.53
C LEU A 87 -15.95 6.82 -30.69
N LEU A 88 -17.18 6.31 -30.67
CA LEU A 88 -17.76 5.50 -31.74
C LEU A 88 -17.92 6.29 -33.05
N ALA A 89 -18.29 7.57 -32.98
CA ALA A 89 -18.36 8.46 -34.12
C ALA A 89 -16.97 8.76 -34.70
N ALA A 90 -15.96 8.93 -33.85
CA ALA A 90 -14.57 9.08 -34.28
C ALA A 90 -14.03 7.80 -34.95
N LEU A 91 -14.36 6.63 -34.39
CA LEU A 91 -13.99 5.32 -34.94
C LEU A 91 -14.72 5.01 -36.26
N ARG A 92 -16.01 5.34 -36.39
CA ARG A 92 -16.81 5.14 -37.62
C ARG A 92 -16.54 6.19 -38.70
N GLY A 93 -16.05 7.36 -38.31
CA GLY A 93 -15.82 8.49 -39.22
C GLY A 93 -14.52 8.40 -40.01
N GLY A 94 -13.55 7.55 -39.62
CA GLY A 94 -12.22 7.50 -40.27
C GLY A 94 -11.52 8.87 -40.34
N ARG A 95 -11.97 9.84 -39.54
CA ARG A 95 -11.48 11.21 -39.53
C ARG A 95 -10.58 11.38 -38.32
N PHE A 96 -9.36 10.84 -38.44
CA PHE A 96 -8.24 11.62 -37.95
C PHE A 96 -8.31 12.96 -38.69
N THR A 97 -8.48 14.06 -37.97
CA THR A 97 -8.26 15.37 -38.58
C THR A 97 -6.79 15.44 -38.93
N THR A 98 -6.48 15.05 -40.17
CA THR A 98 -5.30 15.52 -40.87
C THR A 98 -5.44 17.03 -40.97
N THR A 99 -4.64 17.75 -40.19
CA THR A 99 -4.43 19.18 -40.41
C THR A 99 -4.03 19.36 -41.88
N PRO A 100 -4.61 20.32 -42.62
CA PRO A 100 -4.24 20.52 -44.01
C PRO A 100 -2.75 20.86 -44.09
N ALA A 101 -2.09 20.34 -45.12
CA ALA A 101 -0.69 20.60 -45.41
C ALA A 101 -0.42 22.12 -45.43
N HIS A 102 0.24 22.63 -44.40
CA HIS A 102 0.72 24.00 -44.37
C HIS A 102 2.03 24.10 -45.15
N THR A 103 2.00 24.92 -46.18
CA THR A 103 3.17 25.38 -46.90
C THR A 103 4.13 26.10 -45.94
N SER A 104 5.38 25.64 -45.96
CA SER A 104 6.55 26.17 -45.27
C SER A 104 6.54 27.70 -45.09
N THR A 105 6.48 28.13 -43.84
CA THR A 105 7.03 29.42 -43.40
C THR A 105 7.98 29.17 -42.22
N ALA A 106 9.05 29.97 -42.15
CA ALA A 106 10.17 29.78 -41.23
C ALA A 106 9.72 29.50 -39.80
N ALA A 107 10.35 28.49 -39.17
CA ALA A 107 10.06 28.01 -37.82
C ALA A 107 9.86 29.18 -36.85
N ALA A 108 8.63 29.35 -36.37
CA ALA A 108 8.38 30.23 -35.23
C ALA A 108 9.14 29.65 -34.01
N PRO A 109 9.77 30.50 -33.18
CA PRO A 109 10.39 30.04 -31.95
C PRO A 109 9.32 29.41 -31.06
N LEU A 110 9.74 28.38 -30.29
CA LEU A 110 8.92 27.77 -29.25
C LEU A 110 8.25 28.86 -28.40
N PRO A 111 6.93 28.77 -28.13
CA PRO A 111 6.30 29.60 -27.12
C PRO A 111 7.09 29.47 -25.81
N SER A 112 7.46 30.60 -25.19
CA SER A 112 8.34 30.64 -24.01
C SER A 112 7.76 29.97 -22.76
N ASP A 113 6.48 29.59 -22.82
CA ASP A 113 5.66 29.00 -21.78
C ASP A 113 5.55 27.47 -21.87
N VAL A 114 6.14 26.83 -22.88
CA VAL A 114 6.19 25.36 -22.96
C VAL A 114 7.37 24.85 -22.12
N PRO A 115 7.15 24.22 -20.94
CA PRO A 115 8.24 23.74 -20.10
C PRO A 115 9.03 22.65 -20.83
N LEU A 116 10.35 22.61 -20.71
CA LEU A 116 11.15 21.49 -21.25
C LEU A 116 11.05 20.26 -20.33
N LEU A 117 11.49 19.11 -20.83
CA LEU A 117 11.51 17.85 -20.06
C LEU A 117 12.45 17.95 -18.85
N ASP A 118 12.06 17.30 -17.75
CA ASP A 118 12.85 17.10 -16.54
C ASP A 118 13.58 15.75 -16.57
N LEU A 119 14.82 15.74 -17.07
CA LEU A 119 15.62 14.52 -17.16
C LEU A 119 16.51 14.25 -15.94
N ARG A 120 16.20 14.86 -14.78
CA ARG A 120 16.97 14.66 -13.55
C ARG A 120 16.92 13.20 -13.11
N ALA A 121 18.04 12.72 -12.53
CA ALA A 121 18.09 11.41 -11.92
C ALA A 121 17.12 11.37 -10.72
N ALA A 122 16.43 10.24 -10.57
CA ALA A 122 15.52 10.05 -9.46
C ALA A 122 16.29 9.93 -8.12
N GLY A 123 15.72 10.51 -7.06
CA GLY A 123 16.00 10.11 -5.69
C GLY A 123 15.12 8.91 -5.31
N TYR A 124 14.49 8.97 -4.16
CA TYR A 124 13.42 8.04 -3.81
C TYR A 124 12.15 8.35 -4.60
N ARG A 125 11.41 7.31 -4.99
CA ARG A 125 10.11 7.43 -5.66
C ARG A 125 9.08 8.06 -4.72
N ALA A 126 8.11 8.76 -5.29
CA ALA A 126 6.92 9.18 -4.55
C ALA A 126 6.07 7.96 -4.15
N GLU A 127 5.29 8.09 -3.07
CA GLU A 127 4.28 7.10 -2.71
C GLU A 127 3.32 6.84 -3.88
N GLY A 128 3.05 5.56 -4.18
CA GLY A 128 2.13 5.17 -5.23
C GLY A 128 2.66 5.32 -6.67
N ALA A 129 3.91 5.75 -6.87
CA ALA A 129 4.53 5.75 -8.19
C ALA A 129 4.65 4.32 -8.76
N LEU A 130 4.57 4.19 -10.09
CA LEU A 130 4.74 2.91 -10.78
C LEU A 130 6.11 2.31 -10.47
N GLU A 131 6.12 1.04 -10.09
CA GLU A 131 7.34 0.28 -9.85
C GLU A 131 7.74 -0.50 -11.10
N ALA A 132 9.05 -0.54 -11.39
CA ALA A 132 9.57 -1.47 -12.40
C ALA A 132 9.35 -2.90 -11.90
N LEU A 133 8.73 -3.75 -12.72
CA LEU A 133 8.47 -5.16 -12.36
C LEU A 133 9.71 -6.04 -12.55
N LEU A 134 10.65 -5.60 -13.38
CA LEU A 134 11.90 -6.30 -13.64
C LEU A 134 13.09 -5.37 -13.44
N PRO A 135 14.27 -5.89 -13.04
CA PRO A 135 15.44 -5.06 -12.83
C PRO A 135 15.88 -4.38 -14.12
N ALA A 136 16.25 -3.10 -14.01
CA ALA A 136 16.81 -2.30 -15.10
C ALA A 136 18.29 -2.67 -15.37
N LEU A 137 18.53 -3.83 -15.99
CA LEU A 137 19.89 -4.32 -16.28
C LEU A 137 20.56 -3.65 -17.49
N VAL A 138 19.76 -3.06 -18.37
CA VAL A 138 20.21 -2.44 -19.62
C VAL A 138 19.98 -0.95 -19.58
N SER A 139 21.05 -0.18 -19.84
CA SER A 139 21.01 1.28 -19.82
C SER A 139 21.12 1.93 -21.21
N ALA A 140 21.26 1.14 -22.29
CA ALA A 140 21.37 1.63 -23.66
C ALA A 140 20.97 0.52 -24.64
N LEU A 141 20.46 0.88 -25.82
CA LEU A 141 20.05 -0.05 -26.88
C LEU A 141 20.59 0.42 -28.23
N ASP A 142 21.22 -0.47 -29.00
CA ASP A 142 21.53 -0.23 -30.40
C ASP A 142 20.37 -0.60 -31.34
N GLU A 143 20.57 -0.44 -32.64
CA GLU A 143 19.55 -0.69 -33.67
C GLU A 143 19.16 -2.17 -33.75
N ASP A 144 20.12 -3.10 -33.64
CA ASP A 144 19.82 -4.54 -33.65
C ASP A 144 18.99 -4.93 -32.42
N GLN A 145 19.32 -4.39 -31.25
CA GLN A 145 18.57 -4.61 -30.02
C GLN A 145 17.14 -4.06 -30.13
N LEU A 146 16.94 -2.86 -30.70
CA LEU A 146 15.59 -2.32 -30.98
C LEU A 146 14.81 -3.20 -31.95
N ASP A 147 15.45 -3.70 -33.01
CA ASP A 147 14.85 -4.62 -33.97
C ASP A 147 14.45 -5.95 -33.33
N ARG A 148 15.26 -6.46 -32.40
CA ARG A 148 14.95 -7.65 -31.60
C ARG A 148 13.75 -7.43 -30.68
N LEU A 149 13.65 -6.26 -30.03
CA LEU A 149 12.46 -5.89 -29.28
C LEU A 149 11.21 -5.81 -30.19
N GLY A 150 11.37 -5.34 -31.43
CA GLY A 150 10.30 -5.35 -32.44
C GLY A 150 9.84 -6.75 -32.84
N ARG A 151 10.73 -7.74 -32.76
CA ARG A 151 10.40 -9.17 -32.97
C ARG A 151 9.85 -9.86 -31.71
N GLY A 152 9.83 -9.17 -30.57
CA GLY A 152 9.38 -9.71 -29.28
C GLY A 152 10.45 -10.47 -28.50
N ASP A 153 11.72 -10.32 -28.85
CA ASP A 153 12.85 -11.01 -28.21
C ASP A 153 13.44 -10.20 -27.02
N ALA A 154 12.56 -9.77 -26.12
CA ALA A 154 12.95 -8.97 -24.96
C ALA A 154 13.90 -9.72 -24.01
N ALA A 155 13.77 -11.03 -23.89
CA ALA A 155 14.60 -11.86 -23.01
C ALA A 155 16.09 -11.77 -23.35
N ALA A 156 16.42 -11.75 -24.63
CA ALA A 156 17.80 -11.74 -25.05
C ALA A 156 18.38 -10.32 -25.24
N VAL A 157 17.53 -9.29 -25.13
CA VAL A 157 17.96 -7.88 -25.09
C VAL A 157 18.09 -7.40 -23.65
N LEU A 158 17.05 -7.58 -22.84
CA LEU A 158 16.90 -7.00 -21.49
C LEU A 158 17.22 -8.00 -20.36
N GLY A 159 17.31 -9.28 -20.67
CA GLY A 159 17.70 -10.34 -19.73
C GLY A 159 16.59 -11.37 -19.46
N PRO A 160 16.95 -12.46 -18.76
CA PRO A 160 16.12 -13.67 -18.64
C PRO A 160 14.78 -13.44 -17.91
N GLY A 161 14.65 -12.39 -17.10
CA GLY A 161 13.37 -12.02 -16.47
C GLY A 161 12.25 -11.70 -17.47
N HIS A 162 12.61 -11.33 -18.71
CA HIS A 162 11.66 -11.09 -19.79
C HIS A 162 11.32 -12.36 -20.60
N ALA A 163 11.83 -13.53 -20.22
CA ALA A 163 11.51 -14.79 -20.89
C ALA A 163 10.03 -15.16 -20.77
N ARG A 164 9.48 -15.70 -21.87
CA ARG A 164 8.08 -16.09 -22.02
C ARG A 164 8.03 -17.50 -22.59
N ASP A 165 8.05 -18.51 -21.74
CA ASP A 165 8.14 -19.93 -22.13
C ASP A 165 7.05 -20.30 -23.15
N GLY A 166 7.43 -20.42 -24.42
CA GLY A 166 6.52 -20.81 -25.50
C GLY A 166 5.47 -19.74 -25.87
N LEU A 167 5.54 -18.53 -25.30
CA LEU A 167 4.65 -17.42 -25.60
C LEU A 167 5.39 -16.31 -26.36
N ALA A 168 4.70 -15.61 -27.26
CA ALA A 168 5.26 -14.43 -27.90
C ALA A 168 5.50 -13.32 -26.86
N GLY A 169 6.70 -12.73 -26.89
CA GLY A 169 6.99 -11.53 -26.12
C GLY A 169 6.29 -10.29 -26.71
N PRO A 170 6.13 -9.21 -25.92
CA PRO A 170 5.56 -7.97 -26.41
C PRO A 170 6.43 -7.42 -27.53
N ARG A 171 5.81 -7.08 -28.66
CA ARG A 171 6.50 -6.46 -29.79
C ARG A 171 6.49 -4.95 -29.62
N VAL A 172 7.67 -4.36 -29.56
CA VAL A 172 7.80 -2.90 -29.67
C VAL A 172 7.38 -2.50 -31.09
N PRO A 173 6.46 -1.54 -31.28
CA PRO A 173 6.04 -1.11 -32.61
C PRO A 173 7.24 -0.63 -33.44
N ALA A 174 7.26 -0.97 -34.73
CA ALA A 174 8.26 -0.44 -35.64
C ALA A 174 8.14 1.09 -35.73
N GLY A 175 9.28 1.76 -35.82
CA GLY A 175 9.30 3.21 -35.91
C GLY A 175 10.67 3.80 -36.23
N PRO A 176 10.79 5.14 -36.20
CA PRO A 176 12.00 5.82 -36.62
C PRO A 176 13.14 5.80 -35.59
N LEU A 177 12.93 5.34 -34.36
CA LEU A 177 13.99 5.22 -33.36
C LEU A 177 15.07 4.23 -33.85
N ARG A 178 16.33 4.63 -33.76
CA ARG A 178 17.50 3.86 -34.25
C ARG A 178 18.46 3.47 -33.14
N ALA A 179 18.53 4.26 -32.08
CA ALA A 179 19.34 3.91 -30.91
C ALA A 179 18.79 4.60 -29.66
N VAL A 180 18.98 3.95 -28.52
CA VAL A 180 18.78 4.51 -27.18
C VAL A 180 20.14 4.64 -26.53
N ARG A 181 20.57 5.86 -26.29
CA ARG A 181 21.86 6.17 -25.66
C ARG A 181 21.81 5.95 -24.15
N GLU A 182 20.68 6.27 -23.54
CA GLU A 182 20.50 6.17 -22.10
C GLU A 182 19.06 5.79 -21.72
N LEU A 183 18.94 4.81 -20.82
CA LEU A 183 17.77 4.44 -20.05
C LEU A 183 18.15 4.48 -18.58
N ARG A 184 17.39 5.23 -17.77
CA ARG A 184 17.59 5.27 -16.31
C ARG A 184 16.33 5.71 -15.57
N PRO A 185 16.18 5.35 -14.28
CA PRO A 185 15.19 5.97 -13.41
C PRO A 185 15.38 7.49 -13.35
N GLY A 186 14.28 8.22 -13.34
CA GLY A 186 14.27 9.68 -13.43
C GLY A 186 12.94 10.21 -13.91
N GLY A 187 12.90 11.49 -14.25
CA GLY A 187 11.66 12.13 -14.68
C GLY A 187 10.81 12.62 -13.52
N PRO A 188 9.69 13.29 -13.82
CA PRO A 188 8.84 13.94 -12.83
C PRO A 188 8.19 12.96 -11.83
N VAL A 189 8.02 11.69 -12.21
CA VAL A 189 7.52 10.62 -11.32
C VAL A 189 8.62 9.64 -10.87
N GLY A 190 9.88 9.89 -11.24
CA GLY A 190 11.03 9.06 -10.85
C GLY A 190 11.13 7.69 -11.53
N VAL A 191 10.21 7.35 -12.45
CA VAL A 191 10.07 6.00 -13.02
C VAL A 191 11.07 5.73 -14.14
N GLY A 192 11.33 6.70 -15.02
CA GLY A 192 12.14 6.43 -16.20
C GLY A 192 12.32 7.62 -17.13
N THR A 193 13.51 7.69 -17.71
CA THR A 193 13.88 8.62 -18.78
C THR A 193 14.57 7.87 -19.90
N LEU A 194 14.45 8.41 -21.12
CA LEU A 194 15.09 7.88 -22.32
C LEU A 194 15.77 9.01 -23.07
N THR A 195 17.04 8.81 -23.48
CA THR A 195 17.67 9.64 -24.50
C THR A 195 18.20 8.77 -25.64
N GLY A 196 18.07 9.23 -26.88
CA GLY A 196 18.38 8.41 -28.05
C GLY A 196 18.41 9.19 -29.35
N TRP A 197 18.37 8.45 -30.45
CA TRP A 197 18.40 8.98 -31.81
C TRP A 197 17.36 8.29 -32.69
N ALA A 198 16.67 9.08 -33.50
CA ALA A 198 15.77 8.60 -34.53
C ALA A 198 16.25 9.03 -35.93
N ALA A 199 15.84 8.27 -36.94
CA ALA A 199 15.98 8.64 -38.34
C ALA A 199 15.28 9.98 -38.64
N PRO A 200 15.62 10.65 -39.75
CA PRO A 200 14.92 11.87 -40.16
C PRO A 200 13.41 11.64 -40.24
N VAL A 201 12.66 12.56 -39.65
CA VAL A 201 11.19 12.62 -39.68
C VAL A 201 10.73 13.76 -40.60
N ALA A 202 9.69 13.52 -41.39
CA ALA A 202 9.11 14.45 -42.35
C ALA A 202 7.66 14.82 -42.06
N THR A 203 6.96 14.03 -41.24
CA THR A 203 5.54 14.18 -40.95
C THR A 203 5.22 14.07 -39.45
N ASP A 204 4.12 14.68 -39.01
CA ASP A 204 3.63 14.53 -37.64
C ASP A 204 3.28 13.07 -37.30
N ALA A 205 2.92 12.26 -38.30
CA ALA A 205 2.69 10.82 -38.12
C ALA A 205 3.97 10.07 -37.74
N GLU A 206 5.10 10.40 -38.36
CA GLU A 206 6.41 9.83 -37.99
C GLU A 206 6.87 10.33 -36.62
N VAL A 207 6.62 11.60 -36.29
CA VAL A 207 6.85 12.14 -34.94
C VAL A 207 6.06 11.33 -33.91
N HIS A 208 4.76 11.14 -34.13
CA HIS A 208 3.92 10.33 -33.25
C HIS A 208 4.40 8.87 -33.17
N ALA A 209 4.88 8.29 -34.27
CA ALA A 209 5.47 6.95 -34.28
C ALA A 209 6.74 6.87 -33.41
N VAL A 210 7.61 7.88 -33.42
CA VAL A 210 8.75 7.97 -32.48
C VAL A 210 8.24 7.98 -31.04
N GLY A 211 7.21 8.77 -30.75
CA GLY A 211 6.61 8.84 -29.41
C GLY A 211 6.09 7.48 -28.92
N VAL A 212 5.30 6.78 -29.75
CA VAL A 212 4.71 5.48 -29.41
C VAL A 212 5.80 4.42 -29.25
N GLN A 213 6.79 4.38 -30.15
CA GLN A 213 7.92 3.46 -30.05
C GLN A 213 8.73 3.72 -28.76
N THR A 214 8.96 4.99 -28.41
CA THR A 214 9.66 5.41 -27.18
C THR A 214 8.91 4.95 -25.92
N ALA A 215 7.59 5.17 -25.87
CA ALA A 215 6.74 4.71 -24.78
C ALA A 215 6.75 3.17 -24.66
N ALA A 216 6.69 2.46 -25.78
CA ALA A 216 6.74 1.00 -25.83
C ALA A 216 8.10 0.43 -25.37
N VAL A 217 9.22 1.08 -25.72
CA VAL A 217 10.55 0.71 -25.21
C VAL A 217 10.61 0.87 -23.70
N LEU A 218 10.17 2.02 -23.16
CA LEU A 218 10.14 2.25 -21.71
C LEU A 218 9.23 1.25 -20.98
N ALA A 219 8.03 0.97 -21.51
CA ALA A 219 7.12 -0.02 -20.93
C ALA A 219 7.72 -1.43 -20.91
N THR A 220 8.44 -1.79 -21.97
CA THR A 220 9.14 -3.09 -22.09
C THR A 220 10.33 -3.15 -21.14
N TRP A 221 11.10 -2.07 -21.02
CA TRP A 221 12.25 -1.93 -20.09
C TRP A 221 11.82 -2.00 -18.63
N LEU A 222 10.70 -1.38 -18.26
CA LEU A 222 10.09 -1.48 -16.93
C LEU A 222 9.53 -2.88 -16.62
N GLY A 223 9.49 -3.78 -17.60
CA GLY A 223 9.01 -5.15 -17.42
C GLY A 223 7.50 -5.28 -17.29
N LEU A 224 6.70 -4.28 -17.71
CA LEU A 224 5.24 -4.28 -17.51
C LEU A 224 4.52 -5.48 -18.17
N ALA A 225 5.14 -6.10 -19.18
CA ALA A 225 4.62 -7.32 -19.81
C ALA A 225 4.81 -8.59 -18.95
N ALA A 226 5.49 -8.50 -17.81
CA ALA A 226 5.80 -9.65 -16.95
C ALA A 226 4.59 -10.26 -16.25
N CYS A 227 3.51 -9.49 -16.12
CA CYS A 227 2.24 -9.91 -15.54
C CYS A 227 1.11 -10.00 -16.58
N VAL A 228 1.43 -9.98 -17.89
CA VAL A 228 0.42 -10.03 -18.96
C VAL A 228 0.77 -11.16 -19.95
N PRO A 229 0.01 -12.26 -19.98
CA PRO A 229 0.24 -13.33 -20.93
C PRO A 229 -0.03 -12.89 -22.36
N ALA A 230 0.87 -13.26 -23.28
CA ALA A 230 0.80 -12.88 -24.70
C ALA A 230 0.54 -11.38 -24.90
N ALA A 231 1.24 -10.53 -24.14
CA ALA A 231 1.02 -9.09 -24.14
C ALA A 231 1.23 -8.46 -25.51
N THR A 232 0.26 -7.66 -25.93
CA THR A 232 0.32 -6.75 -27.07
C THR A 232 0.49 -5.33 -26.56
N VAL A 233 1.27 -4.51 -27.29
CA VAL A 233 1.43 -3.10 -26.98
C VAL A 233 0.47 -2.30 -27.85
N THR A 234 -0.43 -1.55 -27.23
CA THR A 234 -1.41 -0.71 -27.92
C THR A 234 -1.18 0.75 -27.54
N ALA A 235 -1.14 1.64 -28.53
CA ALA A 235 -1.06 3.08 -28.29
C ALA A 235 -2.37 3.59 -27.68
N LEU A 236 -2.28 4.37 -26.61
CA LEU A 236 -3.42 5.03 -26.00
C LEU A 236 -3.74 6.33 -26.76
N PRO A 237 -5.03 6.65 -26.95
CA PRO A 237 -5.42 7.96 -27.49
C PRO A 237 -5.10 9.08 -26.49
N GLY A 238 -5.05 10.32 -26.99
CA GLY A 238 -4.93 11.51 -26.14
C GLY A 238 -3.54 12.14 -26.08
N ALA A 239 -2.57 11.63 -26.84
CA ALA A 239 -1.32 12.35 -27.07
C ALA A 239 -1.62 13.70 -27.75
N THR A 240 -1.02 14.78 -27.25
CA THR A 240 -1.13 16.12 -27.84
C THR A 240 0.22 16.56 -28.41
N VAL A 241 0.18 17.14 -29.60
CA VAL A 241 1.35 17.75 -30.21
C VAL A 241 1.42 19.19 -29.71
N ALA A 242 2.24 19.43 -28.69
CA ALA A 242 2.45 20.77 -28.14
C ALA A 242 3.26 21.66 -29.08
N VAL A 243 4.18 21.05 -29.84
CA VAL A 243 4.99 21.72 -30.86
C VAL A 243 4.96 20.86 -32.12
N PRO A 244 4.26 21.29 -33.19
CA PRO A 244 4.18 20.54 -34.44
C PRO A 244 5.49 20.58 -35.21
N LEU A 245 5.70 19.59 -36.08
CA LEU A 245 6.89 19.56 -36.92
C LEU A 245 6.82 20.73 -37.92
N ALA A 246 7.72 21.70 -37.78
CA ALA A 246 7.72 22.90 -38.63
C ALA A 246 8.15 22.61 -40.07
N ALA A 247 9.09 21.67 -40.26
CA ALA A 247 9.59 21.24 -41.56
C ALA A 247 10.23 19.85 -41.44
N PRO A 248 10.35 19.08 -42.55
CA PRO A 248 11.12 17.85 -42.55
C PRO A 248 12.54 18.07 -42.06
N THR A 249 13.01 17.14 -41.25
CA THR A 249 14.37 17.15 -40.70
C THR A 249 15.36 16.69 -41.76
N GLY A 250 16.54 17.32 -41.77
CA GLY A 250 17.60 17.04 -42.75
C GLY A 250 18.56 15.93 -42.33
N ALA A 251 18.57 15.60 -41.03
CA ALA A 251 19.39 14.55 -40.44
C ALA A 251 18.60 13.80 -39.34
N GLY A 252 19.22 12.79 -38.74
CA GLY A 252 18.65 12.12 -37.58
C GLY A 252 18.43 13.10 -36.43
N VAL A 253 17.36 12.89 -35.67
CA VAL A 253 16.97 13.74 -34.55
C VAL A 253 17.31 13.10 -33.22
N GLU A 254 17.73 13.92 -32.25
CA GLU A 254 17.87 13.50 -30.86
C GLU A 254 16.47 13.32 -30.27
N VAL A 255 16.25 12.18 -29.60
CA VAL A 255 15.01 11.87 -28.88
C VAL A 255 15.28 11.99 -27.40
N ARG A 256 14.45 12.73 -26.68
CA ARG A 256 14.45 12.79 -25.22
C ARG A 256 13.05 12.50 -24.72
N ALA A 257 12.93 11.70 -23.67
CA ALA A 257 11.64 11.39 -23.08
C ALA A 257 11.72 11.18 -21.58
N GLU A 258 10.60 11.48 -20.92
CA GLU A 258 10.37 11.26 -19.50
C GLU A 258 9.04 10.54 -19.31
N VAL A 259 9.00 9.59 -18.38
CA VAL A 259 7.73 9.02 -17.92
C VAL A 259 7.01 10.07 -17.09
N THR A 260 5.75 10.33 -17.42
CA THR A 260 4.88 11.29 -16.71
C THR A 260 3.77 10.60 -15.92
N GLY A 261 3.56 9.31 -16.13
CA GLY A 261 2.64 8.50 -15.32
C GLY A 261 2.57 7.05 -15.80
N GLY A 262 2.00 6.18 -14.98
CA GLY A 262 1.77 4.78 -15.29
C GLY A 262 1.13 4.07 -14.11
N ASP A 263 0.49 2.93 -14.38
CA ASP A 263 -0.13 2.07 -13.37
C ASP A 263 -0.24 0.64 -13.93
N LEU A 264 -0.57 -0.33 -13.07
CA LEU A 264 -0.93 -1.69 -13.45
C LEU A 264 -2.43 -1.84 -13.71
N VAL A 265 -3.28 -0.95 -13.18
CA VAL A 265 -4.75 -1.06 -13.25
C VAL A 265 -5.34 -0.06 -14.27
N PRO A 266 -6.34 -0.45 -15.10
CA PRO A 266 -6.94 -1.79 -15.23
C PRO A 266 -6.06 -2.79 -16.00
N ARG A 267 -5.08 -2.28 -16.74
CA ARG A 267 -4.01 -3.03 -17.39
C ARG A 267 -2.74 -2.19 -17.34
N PRO A 268 -1.55 -2.81 -17.39
CA PRO A 268 -0.32 -2.05 -17.31
C PRO A 268 -0.21 -1.00 -18.42
N TRP A 269 0.06 0.24 -18.04
CA TRP A 269 0.25 1.35 -18.97
C TRP A 269 1.34 2.30 -18.51
N VAL A 270 1.90 3.02 -19.48
CA VAL A 270 2.84 4.12 -19.23
C VAL A 270 2.50 5.28 -20.15
N ARG A 271 2.73 6.50 -19.67
CA ARG A 271 2.62 7.74 -20.42
C ARG A 271 3.93 8.49 -20.36
N VAL A 272 4.32 9.05 -21.50
CA VAL A 272 5.59 9.77 -21.65
C VAL A 272 5.37 11.10 -22.38
N ASP A 273 6.24 12.04 -22.08
CA ASP A 273 6.44 13.23 -22.90
C ASP A 273 7.72 13.07 -23.70
N VAL A 274 7.70 13.47 -24.98
CA VAL A 274 8.80 13.22 -25.93
C VAL A 274 9.18 14.50 -26.66
N GLU A 275 10.45 14.88 -26.55
CA GLU A 275 11.07 16.01 -27.23
C GLU A 275 11.97 15.49 -28.36
N LEU A 276 11.78 16.02 -29.58
CA LEU A 276 12.68 15.78 -30.71
C LEU A 276 13.52 17.01 -30.98
N ARG A 277 14.85 16.85 -31.13
CA ARG A 277 15.77 17.96 -31.37
C ARG A 277 16.65 17.74 -32.60
N GLU A 278 16.81 18.79 -33.40
CA GLU A 278 17.76 18.84 -34.50
C GLU A 278 18.74 20.00 -34.27
N ALA A 279 20.04 19.72 -34.30
CA ALA A 279 21.10 20.70 -34.03
C ALA A 279 20.86 21.51 -32.73
N GLY A 280 20.40 20.84 -31.68
CA GLY A 280 20.13 21.43 -30.37
C GLY A 280 18.84 22.25 -30.26
N ARG A 281 18.04 22.36 -31.32
CA ARG A 281 16.72 23.04 -31.31
C ARG A 281 15.60 22.01 -31.29
N THR A 282 14.59 22.22 -30.45
CA THR A 282 13.37 21.40 -30.46
C THR A 282 12.63 21.60 -31.77
N VAL A 283 12.40 20.50 -32.50
CA VAL A 283 11.66 20.50 -33.77
C VAL A 283 10.26 19.93 -33.65
N ALA A 284 10.01 19.13 -32.60
CA ALA A 284 8.68 18.67 -32.22
C ALA A 284 8.63 18.31 -30.73
N LEU A 285 7.44 18.40 -30.15
CA LEU A 285 7.18 18.02 -28.75
C LEU A 285 5.81 17.35 -28.64
N LEU A 286 5.83 16.12 -28.15
CA LEU A 286 4.66 15.32 -27.85
C LEU A 286 4.43 15.29 -26.35
N ARG A 287 3.18 15.47 -25.94
CA ARG A 287 2.74 15.37 -24.55
C ARG A 287 1.75 14.23 -24.40
N GLY A 288 1.93 13.45 -23.35
CA GLY A 288 1.02 12.41 -22.94
C GLY A 288 0.92 11.23 -23.91
N VAL A 289 2.01 10.87 -24.59
CA VAL A 289 2.03 9.68 -25.44
C VAL A 289 1.92 8.45 -24.55
N GLY A 290 0.83 7.71 -24.67
CA GLY A 290 0.56 6.54 -23.84
C GLY A 290 0.68 5.22 -24.60
N VAL A 291 1.11 4.17 -23.91
CA VAL A 291 0.94 2.79 -24.35
C VAL A 291 0.38 1.95 -23.22
N GLU A 292 -0.39 0.94 -23.58
CA GLU A 292 -0.99 -0.03 -22.69
C GLU A 292 -0.62 -1.44 -23.15
N LEU A 293 -0.43 -2.34 -22.19
CA LEU A 293 -0.17 -3.75 -22.43
C LEU A 293 -1.43 -4.57 -22.16
N ARG A 294 -1.89 -5.29 -23.17
CA ARG A 294 -3.06 -6.15 -23.07
C ARG A 294 -2.79 -7.54 -23.60
N GLU A 295 -3.33 -8.52 -22.91
CA GLU A 295 -3.46 -9.86 -23.41
C GLU A 295 -4.31 -9.90 -24.69
N GLU A 296 -4.08 -10.90 -25.54
CA GLU A 296 -4.94 -11.16 -26.69
C GLU A 296 -6.38 -11.47 -26.24
N PRO A 297 -7.41 -11.04 -26.99
CA PRO A 297 -8.80 -11.29 -26.63
C PRO A 297 -9.09 -12.77 -26.34
N GLY A 298 -9.71 -13.04 -25.19
CA GLY A 298 -10.04 -14.41 -24.75
C GLY A 298 -8.92 -15.15 -24.01
N THR A 299 -7.75 -14.52 -23.82
CA THR A 299 -6.69 -15.09 -22.98
C THR A 299 -7.16 -15.17 -21.52
N PRO A 300 -7.14 -16.36 -20.88
CA PRO A 300 -7.54 -16.50 -19.49
C PRO A 300 -6.55 -15.80 -18.56
N LEU A 301 -7.07 -14.99 -17.64
CA LEU A 301 -6.28 -14.26 -16.64
C LEU A 301 -6.65 -14.67 -15.22
N GLY A 302 -5.67 -14.55 -14.33
CA GLY A 302 -5.85 -14.67 -12.89
C GLY A 302 -6.17 -16.07 -12.39
N THR A 303 -6.54 -16.11 -11.12
CA THR A 303 -6.78 -17.32 -10.35
C THR A 303 -8.03 -18.03 -10.84
N ARG A 304 -7.93 -19.36 -11.01
CA ARG A 304 -9.05 -20.21 -11.41
C ARG A 304 -9.87 -20.64 -10.20
N ARG A 305 -11.08 -21.15 -10.47
CA ARG A 305 -12.00 -21.70 -9.46
C ARG A 305 -11.27 -22.62 -8.48
N GLY A 306 -11.61 -22.51 -7.20
CA GLY A 306 -11.00 -23.26 -6.11
C GLY A 306 -9.65 -22.71 -5.66
N GLY A 307 -9.23 -21.52 -6.12
CA GLY A 307 -7.89 -20.99 -5.85
C GLY A 307 -6.79 -21.60 -6.71
N ASN A 308 -7.13 -22.28 -7.80
CA ASN A 308 -6.13 -22.92 -8.65
C ASN A 308 -5.29 -21.87 -9.40
N PRO A 309 -3.99 -22.11 -9.62
CA PRO A 309 -3.14 -21.19 -10.37
C PRO A 309 -3.70 -20.84 -11.76
N PRO A 310 -3.33 -19.68 -12.32
CA PRO A 310 -3.71 -19.27 -13.67
C PRO A 310 -3.43 -20.35 -14.71
N ALA A 311 -4.21 -20.37 -15.79
CA ALA A 311 -3.97 -21.32 -16.88
C ALA A 311 -2.67 -21.02 -17.66
N LEU A 312 -2.27 -19.75 -17.70
CA LEU A 312 -1.08 -19.25 -18.39
C LEU A 312 -0.29 -18.30 -17.48
N PRO A 313 0.36 -18.78 -16.42
CA PRO A 313 1.18 -17.93 -15.57
C PRO A 313 2.45 -17.52 -16.32
N VAL A 314 2.81 -16.24 -16.26
CA VAL A 314 3.96 -15.68 -17.00
C VAL A 314 4.97 -14.94 -16.13
N ARG A 315 4.56 -14.60 -14.90
CA ARG A 315 5.40 -13.91 -13.93
C ARG A 315 6.26 -14.91 -13.18
N ARG A 316 7.57 -14.67 -13.12
CA ARG A 316 8.51 -15.45 -12.31
C ARG A 316 8.88 -14.72 -11.02
N GLY A 317 9.09 -15.48 -9.96
CA GLY A 317 9.73 -15.01 -8.72
C GLY A 317 11.25 -15.05 -8.82
N VAL A 318 11.92 -14.74 -7.70
CA VAL A 318 13.38 -14.58 -7.66
C VAL A 318 14.14 -15.89 -7.89
N THR A 319 13.51 -17.03 -7.59
CA THR A 319 14.09 -18.37 -7.86
C THR A 319 13.65 -18.98 -9.20
N GLY A 320 12.92 -18.22 -10.02
CA GLY A 320 12.54 -18.59 -11.39
C GLY A 320 11.24 -19.40 -11.52
N GLU A 321 10.63 -19.79 -10.41
CA GLU A 321 9.29 -20.40 -10.38
C GLU A 321 8.21 -19.40 -10.81
N LEU A 322 7.11 -19.92 -11.35
CA LEU A 322 5.99 -19.09 -11.80
C LEU A 322 5.11 -18.72 -10.62
N ALA A 323 4.76 -17.43 -10.51
CA ALA A 323 3.83 -16.94 -9.51
C ALA A 323 2.41 -17.46 -9.79
N VAL A 324 1.69 -17.82 -8.73
CA VAL A 324 0.27 -18.20 -8.79
C VAL A 324 -0.63 -16.97 -8.74
N VAL A 325 -0.17 -15.87 -8.15
CA VAL A 325 -0.80 -14.55 -8.22
C VAL A 325 0.30 -13.50 -8.40
N ASP A 326 0.18 -12.66 -9.42
CA ASP A 326 1.19 -11.65 -9.77
C ASP A 326 0.77 -10.23 -9.38
N GLU A 327 1.64 -9.27 -9.68
CA GLU A 327 1.48 -7.86 -9.32
C GLU A 327 0.22 -7.24 -9.93
N LEU A 328 -0.15 -7.62 -11.16
CA LEU A 328 -1.37 -7.13 -11.82
C LEU A 328 -2.62 -7.63 -11.09
N CYS A 329 -2.63 -8.93 -10.74
CA CYS A 329 -3.73 -9.54 -10.01
C CYS A 329 -3.91 -8.88 -8.64
N LEU A 330 -2.83 -8.70 -7.88
CA LEU A 330 -2.88 -8.04 -6.58
C LEU A 330 -3.27 -6.56 -6.69
N ALA A 331 -2.71 -5.82 -7.65
CA ALA A 331 -3.07 -4.42 -7.87
C ALA A 331 -4.56 -4.25 -8.21
N THR A 332 -5.12 -5.13 -9.05
CA THR A 332 -6.55 -5.12 -9.38
C THR A 332 -7.41 -5.45 -8.16
N ALA A 333 -6.98 -6.44 -7.36
CA ALA A 333 -7.66 -6.82 -6.13
C ALA A 333 -7.69 -5.67 -5.11
N SER A 334 -6.62 -4.88 -5.01
CA SER A 334 -6.55 -3.76 -4.06
C SER A 334 -7.58 -2.66 -4.32
N VAL A 335 -8.04 -2.49 -5.57
CA VAL A 335 -8.92 -1.36 -5.95
C VAL A 335 -10.31 -1.78 -6.42
N GLY A 336 -10.63 -3.08 -6.49
CA GLY A 336 -11.95 -3.48 -6.96
C GLY A 336 -12.19 -4.97 -7.02
N ASP A 337 -11.71 -5.61 -8.07
CA ASP A 337 -12.06 -6.97 -8.44
C ASP A 337 -11.10 -8.00 -7.81
N LEU A 338 -11.61 -8.71 -6.81
CA LEU A 338 -10.89 -9.78 -6.11
C LEU A 338 -10.76 -11.06 -6.94
N SER A 339 -11.53 -11.22 -8.02
CA SER A 339 -11.60 -12.49 -8.76
C SER A 339 -10.31 -12.84 -9.47
N LEU A 340 -9.56 -11.86 -9.97
CA LEU A 340 -8.24 -12.10 -10.58
C LEU A 340 -7.23 -12.68 -9.57
N ALA A 341 -7.25 -12.21 -8.33
CA ALA A 341 -6.31 -12.67 -7.30
C ALA A 341 -6.79 -13.91 -6.53
N LEU A 342 -8.10 -14.09 -6.34
CA LEU A 342 -8.64 -15.11 -5.43
C LEU A 342 -9.53 -16.16 -6.10
N GLY A 343 -10.00 -15.90 -7.33
CA GLY A 343 -10.86 -16.78 -8.11
C GLY A 343 -12.31 -16.27 -8.27
N PRO A 344 -13.07 -16.85 -9.21
CA PRO A 344 -14.42 -16.40 -9.57
C PRO A 344 -15.44 -16.42 -8.43
N GLU A 345 -15.20 -17.20 -7.37
CA GLU A 345 -16.02 -17.23 -6.16
C GLU A 345 -16.09 -15.87 -5.44
N PHE A 346 -15.10 -15.00 -5.65
CA PHE A 346 -15.02 -13.66 -5.06
C PHE A 346 -15.61 -12.56 -5.95
N ALA A 347 -16.10 -12.88 -7.15
CA ALA A 347 -16.73 -11.92 -8.06
C ALA A 347 -17.90 -11.11 -7.44
N PRO A 348 -18.74 -11.66 -6.52
CA PRO A 348 -19.78 -10.87 -5.87
C PRO A 348 -19.26 -9.65 -5.09
N TYR A 349 -17.98 -9.63 -4.68
CA TYR A 349 -17.39 -8.50 -3.97
C TYR A 349 -17.06 -7.30 -4.87
N VAL A 350 -17.20 -7.41 -6.19
CA VAL A 350 -17.08 -6.25 -7.09
C VAL A 350 -18.11 -5.16 -6.76
N THR A 351 -19.32 -5.54 -6.34
CA THR A 351 -20.41 -4.61 -6.02
C THR A 351 -20.75 -4.56 -4.53
N ARG A 352 -20.02 -5.29 -3.68
CA ARG A 352 -20.25 -5.41 -2.24
C ARG A 352 -19.03 -4.94 -1.45
N ARG A 353 -19.23 -4.67 -0.15
CA ARG A 353 -18.11 -4.32 0.72
C ARG A 353 -17.30 -5.58 1.02
N ALA A 354 -16.00 -5.48 0.81
CA ALA A 354 -15.02 -6.49 1.18
C ALA A 354 -13.72 -5.78 1.51
N THR A 355 -12.98 -6.32 2.48
CA THR A 355 -11.59 -5.90 2.63
C THR A 355 -10.78 -6.35 1.44
N ARG A 356 -10.14 -5.38 0.81
CA ARG A 356 -9.21 -5.56 -0.30
C ARG A 356 -7.78 -5.45 0.23
N PRO A 357 -6.80 -6.13 -0.36
CA PRO A 357 -5.40 -5.90 -0.01
C PRO A 357 -5.05 -4.40 -0.13
N PRO A 358 -4.09 -3.88 0.65
CA PRO A 358 -3.67 -2.49 0.51
C PRO A 358 -3.17 -2.15 -0.90
N ALA A 359 -3.31 -0.88 -1.29
CA ALA A 359 -2.94 -0.33 -2.60
C ALA A 359 -1.73 0.63 -2.51
N GLY A 360 -1.25 1.09 -3.67
CA GLY A 360 -0.16 2.09 -3.76
C GLY A 360 1.08 1.68 -2.96
N GLY A 361 1.66 2.63 -2.23
CA GLY A 361 2.85 2.44 -1.40
C GLY A 361 2.66 1.51 -0.20
N LEU A 362 1.42 1.11 0.13
CA LEU A 362 1.15 0.07 1.12
C LEU A 362 0.98 -1.33 0.52
N ARG A 363 1.00 -1.51 -0.81
CA ARG A 363 1.00 -2.85 -1.40
C ARG A 363 2.37 -3.49 -1.24
N LEU A 364 2.57 -4.17 -0.12
CA LEU A 364 3.87 -4.68 0.34
C LEU A 364 3.99 -6.22 0.21
N VAL A 365 3.14 -6.79 -0.65
CA VAL A 365 3.27 -8.13 -1.25
C VAL A 365 3.12 -7.95 -2.76
N GLY A 366 4.12 -8.39 -3.52
CA GLY A 366 4.11 -8.29 -4.99
C GLY A 366 3.62 -9.56 -5.66
N ARG A 367 3.94 -10.73 -5.10
CA ARG A 367 3.62 -12.03 -5.71
C ARG A 367 3.24 -13.07 -4.65
N VAL A 368 2.32 -13.95 -5.02
CA VAL A 368 2.10 -15.22 -4.32
C VAL A 368 2.74 -16.31 -5.17
N MET A 369 3.72 -17.01 -4.60
CA MET A 369 4.51 -18.03 -5.31
C MET A 369 3.90 -19.41 -5.18
N GLU A 370 3.36 -19.73 -4.00
CA GLU A 370 2.74 -21.03 -3.74
C GLU A 370 1.68 -20.89 -2.65
N VAL A 371 0.61 -21.68 -2.76
CA VAL A 371 -0.28 -21.97 -1.64
C VAL A 371 -0.45 -23.48 -1.53
N ARG A 372 -0.08 -24.04 -0.38
CA ARG A 372 -0.33 -25.44 -0.03
C ARG A 372 -1.49 -25.49 0.95
N GLY A 373 -2.66 -25.81 0.44
CA GLY A 373 -3.90 -25.92 1.20
C GLY A 373 -5.07 -26.15 0.24
N THR A 374 -6.22 -26.54 0.79
CA THR A 374 -7.43 -26.74 0.00
C THR A 374 -8.43 -25.64 0.33
N ARG A 375 -8.99 -24.99 -0.70
CA ARG A 375 -10.06 -24.00 -0.54
C ARG A 375 -11.21 -24.59 0.30
N GLY A 376 -11.63 -23.88 1.33
CA GLY A 376 -12.68 -24.31 2.26
C GLY A 376 -12.19 -25.18 3.41
N ASP A 377 -10.95 -25.69 3.36
CA ASP A 377 -10.32 -26.35 4.50
C ASP A 377 -9.58 -25.33 5.36
N LEU A 378 -10.20 -25.00 6.49
CA LEU A 378 -9.71 -24.01 7.46
C LEU A 378 -9.16 -24.69 8.74
N SER A 379 -8.92 -26.00 8.71
CA SER A 379 -8.52 -26.80 9.87
C SER A 379 -7.12 -26.50 10.41
N GLY A 380 -6.32 -25.72 9.67
CA GLY A 380 -4.93 -25.38 10.00
C GLY A 380 -3.93 -26.14 9.14
N GLY A 381 -2.65 -25.81 9.28
CA GLY A 381 -1.53 -26.46 8.58
C GLY A 381 -1.29 -25.97 7.15
N ALA A 382 -2.24 -25.29 6.53
CA ALA A 382 -2.05 -24.68 5.21
C ALA A 382 -0.94 -23.62 5.23
N THR A 383 -0.18 -23.53 4.14
CA THR A 383 0.96 -22.60 4.02
C THR A 383 0.89 -21.78 2.74
N GLY A 384 1.41 -20.57 2.78
CA GLY A 384 1.57 -19.68 1.63
C GLY A 384 2.99 -19.15 1.55
N GLU A 385 3.51 -19.01 0.34
CA GLU A 385 4.79 -18.40 0.04
C GLU A 385 4.56 -17.14 -0.80
N THR A 386 5.13 -16.01 -0.39
CA THR A 386 4.99 -14.72 -1.06
C THR A 386 6.33 -14.04 -1.25
N GLU A 387 6.38 -13.12 -2.21
CA GLU A 387 7.53 -12.27 -2.46
C GLU A 387 7.15 -10.78 -2.47
N TYR A 388 8.07 -9.96 -1.98
CA TYR A 388 8.02 -8.51 -2.09
C TYR A 388 9.40 -7.98 -2.48
N ASP A 389 9.46 -7.15 -3.52
CA ASP A 389 10.70 -6.51 -3.97
C ASP A 389 10.86 -5.16 -3.26
N SER A 390 11.83 -5.08 -2.35
CA SER A 390 12.17 -3.84 -1.67
C SER A 390 13.13 -3.04 -2.55
N ALA A 391 12.57 -2.28 -3.50
CA ALA A 391 13.35 -1.47 -4.43
C ALA A 391 14.23 -0.46 -3.69
N ALA A 392 15.48 -0.27 -4.16
CA ALA A 392 16.45 0.62 -3.49
C ALA A 392 16.01 2.10 -3.47
N ASP A 393 15.13 2.47 -4.40
CA ASP A 393 14.52 3.77 -4.58
C ASP A 393 13.09 3.86 -4.00
N ALA A 394 12.64 2.87 -3.21
CA ALA A 394 11.29 2.87 -2.64
C ALA A 394 11.03 4.11 -1.75
N TRP A 395 9.80 4.61 -1.77
CA TRP A 395 9.37 5.85 -1.10
C TRP A 395 9.73 5.89 0.38
N TYR A 396 9.59 4.75 1.08
CA TYR A 396 9.79 4.68 2.53
C TYR A 396 11.25 4.86 2.95
N TYR A 397 12.22 4.64 2.06
CA TYR A 397 13.63 4.96 2.36
C TYR A 397 13.92 6.45 2.37
N GLY A 398 13.12 7.26 1.64
CA GLY A 398 13.20 8.72 1.66
C GLY A 398 12.38 9.35 2.77
N ALA A 399 11.33 8.66 3.22
CA ALA A 399 10.44 9.10 4.28
C ALA A 399 10.96 8.73 5.69
N ALA A 400 11.75 7.65 5.82
CA ALA A 400 12.23 7.19 7.12
C ALA A 400 13.36 8.09 7.70
N PRO A 401 13.49 8.19 9.04
CA PRO A 401 14.62 8.85 9.71
C PRO A 401 15.94 8.06 9.60
N SER A 402 15.94 6.97 8.83
CA SER A 402 16.88 5.87 8.96
C SER A 402 17.26 5.33 7.58
N PRO A 403 18.52 4.88 7.40
CA PRO A 403 18.90 4.07 6.26
C PRO A 403 18.47 2.61 6.40
N SER A 404 17.86 2.14 7.49
CA SER A 404 17.16 0.86 7.52
C SER A 404 15.73 1.01 7.03
N VAL A 405 15.09 -0.11 6.68
CA VAL A 405 13.65 -0.14 6.45
C VAL A 405 12.90 0.31 7.72
N PRO A 406 11.81 1.10 7.63
CA PRO A 406 10.97 1.39 8.79
C PRO A 406 10.17 0.16 9.22
N ASN A 407 9.79 0.09 10.50
CA ASN A 407 9.16 -1.10 11.08
C ASN A 407 7.80 -1.40 10.43
N VAL A 408 7.05 -0.37 10.05
CA VAL A 408 5.79 -0.51 9.30
C VAL A 408 5.92 -1.42 8.08
N VAL A 409 7.02 -1.36 7.32
CA VAL A 409 7.19 -2.19 6.11
C VAL A 409 7.41 -3.66 6.47
N LEU A 410 8.21 -3.95 7.50
CA LEU A 410 8.41 -5.32 7.99
C LEU A 410 7.08 -5.94 8.45
N MET A 411 6.30 -5.17 9.23
CA MET A 411 4.99 -5.59 9.68
C MET A 411 4.03 -5.79 8.51
N GLU A 412 3.86 -4.80 7.63
CA GLU A 412 2.88 -4.85 6.55
C GLU A 412 3.17 -5.95 5.53
N THR A 413 4.43 -6.15 5.11
CA THR A 413 4.77 -7.31 4.26
C THR A 413 4.34 -8.61 4.92
N SER A 414 4.68 -8.77 6.22
CA SER A 414 4.38 -10.00 6.95
C SER A 414 2.87 -10.27 7.15
N LEU A 415 2.13 -9.23 7.52
CA LEU A 415 0.71 -9.27 7.84
C LEU A 415 -0.14 -9.45 6.59
N GLN A 416 0.18 -8.77 5.49
CA GLN A 416 -0.54 -8.91 4.22
C GLN A 416 -0.40 -10.32 3.65
N SER A 417 0.77 -10.95 3.74
CA SER A 417 0.96 -12.33 3.28
C SER A 417 0.11 -13.33 4.09
N ALA A 418 0.08 -13.22 5.42
CA ALA A 418 -0.78 -14.05 6.26
C ALA A 418 -2.28 -13.85 5.94
N LEU A 419 -2.69 -12.60 5.76
CA LEU A 419 -4.04 -12.21 5.36
C LEU A 419 -4.44 -12.82 4.01
N LEU A 420 -3.56 -12.71 3.00
CA LEU A 420 -3.79 -13.26 1.67
C LEU A 420 -3.96 -14.78 1.71
N LEU A 421 -3.22 -15.48 2.57
CA LEU A 421 -3.42 -16.92 2.79
C LEU A 421 -4.82 -17.21 3.36
N GLY A 422 -5.28 -16.48 4.38
CA GLY A 422 -6.63 -16.64 4.94
C GLY A 422 -7.74 -16.44 3.90
N TYR A 423 -7.62 -15.37 3.10
CA TYR A 423 -8.50 -15.13 1.95
C TYR A 423 -8.42 -16.24 0.91
N HIS A 424 -7.21 -16.72 0.59
CA HIS A 424 -6.99 -17.85 -0.32
C HIS A 424 -7.53 -19.18 0.24
N LEU A 425 -7.71 -19.34 1.54
CA LEU A 425 -8.36 -20.55 2.04
C LEU A 425 -9.89 -20.41 2.05
N GLY A 426 -10.40 -19.19 1.81
CA GLY A 426 -11.84 -18.93 1.73
C GLY A 426 -12.48 -18.65 3.08
N ALA A 427 -11.76 -17.98 4.00
CA ALA A 427 -12.30 -17.60 5.30
C ALA A 427 -13.62 -16.80 5.20
N THR A 428 -13.78 -15.93 4.19
CA THR A 428 -15.04 -15.21 3.95
C THR A 428 -16.10 -16.02 3.19
N LEU A 429 -15.71 -17.16 2.60
CA LEU A 429 -16.63 -18.05 1.88
C LEU A 429 -17.41 -18.98 2.83
N THR A 430 -17.15 -18.92 4.14
CA THR A 430 -17.97 -19.64 5.15
C THR A 430 -19.37 -19.04 5.28
N ALA A 431 -19.53 -17.76 4.93
CA ALA A 431 -20.80 -17.03 4.87
C ALA A 431 -20.77 -16.06 3.66
N PRO A 432 -20.89 -16.56 2.42
CA PRO A 432 -20.68 -15.78 1.20
C PRO A 432 -21.70 -14.64 1.02
N GLU A 433 -22.82 -14.67 1.73
CA GLU A 433 -23.85 -13.63 1.79
C GLU A 433 -23.49 -12.45 2.71
N GLU A 434 -22.44 -12.57 3.54
CA GLU A 434 -22.00 -11.54 4.48
C GLU A 434 -20.88 -10.66 3.91
N ASP A 435 -20.87 -9.39 4.32
CA ASP A 435 -19.81 -8.42 4.01
C ASP A 435 -18.82 -8.37 5.19
N PHE A 436 -17.58 -8.78 4.94
CA PHE A 436 -16.55 -8.85 5.98
C PHE A 436 -15.57 -7.67 5.91
N SER A 437 -15.30 -7.10 7.08
CA SER A 437 -14.16 -6.20 7.35
C SER A 437 -13.07 -6.99 8.07
N LEU A 438 -11.81 -6.83 7.66
CA LEU A 438 -10.70 -7.55 8.23
C LEU A 438 -9.91 -6.69 9.19
N ARG A 439 -9.63 -7.20 10.38
CA ARG A 439 -8.79 -6.51 11.36
C ARG A 439 -7.75 -7.45 11.92
N ASN A 440 -6.52 -6.95 12.05
CA ASN A 440 -5.54 -7.59 12.93
C ASN A 440 -5.98 -7.36 14.38
N LEU A 441 -5.79 -8.36 15.24
CA LEU A 441 -6.27 -8.35 16.62
C LEU A 441 -5.13 -8.49 17.62
N ASP A 442 -4.24 -9.46 17.41
CA ASP A 442 -3.13 -9.73 18.32
C ASP A 442 -1.94 -10.19 17.49
N GLY A 443 -0.73 -10.04 18.03
CA GLY A 443 0.45 -10.61 17.41
C GLY A 443 1.73 -10.28 18.15
N SER A 444 2.81 -10.89 17.65
CA SER A 444 4.16 -10.56 18.05
C SER A 444 5.09 -10.69 16.86
N ALA A 445 6.21 -9.98 16.88
CA ALA A 445 7.24 -10.09 15.87
C ALA A 445 8.62 -9.78 16.41
N THR A 446 9.63 -10.45 15.83
CA THR A 446 11.04 -10.26 16.17
C THR A 446 11.84 -10.11 14.88
N LEU A 447 12.63 -9.03 14.79
CA LEU A 447 13.76 -8.95 13.88
C LEU A 447 14.94 -9.70 14.53
N HIS A 448 15.35 -10.83 13.98
CA HIS A 448 16.43 -11.67 14.53
C HIS A 448 17.81 -11.12 14.24
N ARG A 449 17.96 -10.44 13.11
CA ARG A 449 19.22 -9.85 12.67
C ARG A 449 18.95 -8.66 11.77
N GLU A 450 19.90 -7.74 11.77
CA GLU A 450 19.89 -6.59 10.88
C GLU A 450 20.12 -7.03 9.42
N VAL A 451 19.42 -6.37 8.50
CA VAL A 451 19.48 -6.64 7.06
C VAL A 451 19.32 -5.33 6.29
N ASP A 452 20.03 -5.20 5.16
CA ASP A 452 19.72 -4.19 4.16
C ASP A 452 18.77 -4.79 3.12
N LEU A 453 17.57 -4.25 3.05
CA LEU A 453 16.53 -4.71 2.13
C LEU A 453 16.60 -4.01 0.78
N ARG A 454 17.44 -2.98 0.59
CA ARG A 454 17.50 -2.22 -0.66
C ARG A 454 17.91 -3.08 -1.84
N GLY A 455 17.07 -3.10 -2.87
CA GLY A 455 17.29 -3.89 -4.08
C GLY A 455 17.20 -5.40 -3.85
N ARG A 456 16.67 -5.84 -2.70
CA ARG A 456 16.52 -7.26 -2.34
C ARG A 456 15.06 -7.68 -2.45
N THR A 457 14.85 -8.99 -2.62
CA THR A 457 13.51 -9.58 -2.57
C THR A 457 13.32 -10.27 -1.23
N ILE A 458 12.28 -9.87 -0.51
CA ILE A 458 11.83 -10.54 0.71
C ILE A 458 11.01 -11.75 0.29
N ARG A 459 11.42 -12.95 0.73
CA ARG A 459 10.68 -14.20 0.54
C ARG A 459 10.06 -14.60 1.86
N GLN A 460 8.74 -14.68 1.91
CA GLN A 460 8.00 -14.97 3.13
C GLN A 460 7.28 -16.31 3.06
N ARG A 461 7.23 -16.99 4.21
CA ARG A 461 6.33 -18.10 4.47
C ARG A 461 5.32 -17.72 5.55
N SER A 462 4.03 -17.98 5.30
CA SER A 462 2.96 -17.90 6.29
C SER A 462 2.31 -19.27 6.46
N GLN A 463 1.86 -19.59 7.67
CA GLN A 463 1.14 -20.82 7.99
C GLN A 463 -0.13 -20.50 8.77
N LEU A 464 -1.27 -21.03 8.33
CA LEU A 464 -2.51 -21.01 9.12
C LEU A 464 -2.35 -21.99 10.29
N VAL A 465 -2.42 -21.49 11.52
CA VAL A 465 -2.29 -22.29 12.74
C VAL A 465 -3.67 -22.81 13.17
N ALA A 466 -4.65 -21.93 13.28
CA ALA A 466 -6.00 -22.31 13.69
C ALA A 466 -7.05 -21.34 13.10
N THR A 467 -8.27 -21.85 12.97
CA THR A 467 -9.46 -21.05 12.65
C THR A 467 -10.53 -21.27 13.71
N THR A 468 -11.16 -20.19 14.17
CA THR A 468 -12.34 -20.22 15.03
C THR A 468 -13.48 -19.49 14.34
N VAL A 469 -14.59 -20.18 14.11
CA VAL A 469 -15.79 -19.58 13.50
C VAL A 469 -16.77 -19.21 14.62
N LEU A 470 -17.16 -17.95 14.64
CA LEU A 470 -18.10 -17.36 15.60
C LEU A 470 -19.32 -16.82 14.85
N SER A 471 -20.37 -16.46 15.58
CA SER A 471 -21.51 -15.75 14.97
C SER A 471 -21.04 -14.36 14.50
N GLY A 472 -21.11 -14.12 13.19
CA GLY A 472 -20.71 -12.85 12.57
C GLY A 472 -19.20 -12.61 12.47
N ALA A 473 -18.36 -13.57 12.88
CA ALA A 473 -16.91 -13.43 12.78
C ALA A 473 -16.16 -14.74 12.50
N VAL A 474 -15.03 -14.66 11.81
CA VAL A 474 -14.07 -15.77 11.67
C VAL A 474 -12.72 -15.27 12.17
N LEU A 475 -12.09 -16.00 13.08
CA LEU A 475 -10.77 -15.66 13.63
C LEU A 475 -9.73 -16.65 13.11
N GLN A 476 -8.59 -16.15 12.65
CA GLN A 476 -7.50 -16.98 12.12
C GLN A 476 -6.16 -16.57 12.71
N SER A 477 -5.44 -17.52 13.28
CA SER A 477 -4.08 -17.33 13.75
C SER A 477 -3.07 -17.84 12.74
N PHE A 478 -1.96 -17.12 12.60
CA PHE A 478 -0.89 -17.42 11.66
C PHE A 478 0.48 -17.29 12.32
N ASP A 479 1.39 -18.18 11.93
CA ASP A 479 2.83 -17.99 12.11
C ASP A 479 3.42 -17.53 10.76
N TYR A 480 4.44 -16.67 10.80
CA TYR A 480 5.14 -16.23 9.60
C TYR A 480 6.64 -16.02 9.82
N ALA A 481 7.41 -16.14 8.74
CA ALA A 481 8.85 -15.97 8.72
C ALA A 481 9.35 -15.45 7.36
N LEU A 482 10.38 -14.60 7.38
CA LEU A 482 10.91 -13.88 6.22
C LEU A 482 12.42 -14.18 6.04
N TRP A 483 12.82 -14.35 4.79
CA TRP A 483 14.20 -14.55 4.34
C TRP A 483 14.51 -13.62 3.17
N LEU A 484 15.79 -13.36 2.91
CA LEU A 484 16.20 -12.66 1.70
C LEU A 484 16.39 -13.63 0.53
N ASP A 485 16.30 -13.10 -0.68
CA ASP A 485 16.74 -13.77 -1.88
C ASP A 485 18.19 -14.25 -1.77
N GLY A 486 18.48 -15.41 -2.37
CA GLY A 486 19.80 -16.05 -2.32
C GLY A 486 20.15 -16.74 -1.00
N GLU A 487 19.33 -16.62 0.05
CA GLU A 487 19.55 -17.32 1.31
C GLU A 487 19.04 -18.77 1.26
N ASP A 488 19.89 -19.72 1.68
CA ASP A 488 19.47 -21.09 1.94
C ASP A 488 18.75 -21.16 3.28
N ARG A 489 17.42 -21.34 3.24
CA ARG A 489 16.56 -21.42 4.42
C ARG A 489 16.89 -22.61 5.33
N ALA A 490 17.58 -23.64 4.84
CA ALA A 490 18.04 -24.76 5.67
C ALA A 490 19.31 -24.42 6.46
N ALA A 491 20.10 -23.45 5.97
CA ALA A 491 21.36 -23.02 6.59
C ALA A 491 21.21 -21.73 7.41
N VAL A 492 20.29 -20.85 7.01
CA VAL A 492 20.12 -19.51 7.60
C VAL A 492 18.69 -19.38 8.14
N GLY A 493 18.59 -19.05 9.44
CA GLY A 493 17.31 -18.72 10.07
C GLY A 493 16.67 -17.46 9.47
N PRO A 494 15.35 -17.28 9.66
CA PRO A 494 14.67 -16.09 9.14
C PRO A 494 15.27 -14.82 9.77
N PHE A 495 15.30 -13.73 9.01
CA PHE A 495 15.70 -12.44 9.58
C PHE A 495 14.55 -11.81 10.38
N TYR A 496 13.29 -12.13 10.06
CA TYR A 496 12.12 -11.64 10.76
C TYR A 496 11.07 -12.74 10.88
N SER A 497 10.45 -12.88 12.05
CA SER A 497 9.36 -13.85 12.24
C SER A 497 8.38 -13.37 13.30
N GLY A 498 7.18 -13.93 13.29
CA GLY A 498 6.17 -13.56 14.26
C GLY A 498 4.90 -14.38 14.16
N ARG A 499 3.91 -13.94 14.93
CA ARG A 499 2.56 -14.48 14.97
C ARG A 499 1.55 -13.37 14.78
N SER A 500 0.39 -13.71 14.24
CA SER A 500 -0.72 -12.78 14.10
C SER A 500 -2.07 -13.48 14.25
N LEU A 501 -3.02 -12.81 14.87
CA LEU A 501 -4.44 -13.16 14.88
C LEU A 501 -5.20 -12.13 14.05
N PHE A 502 -5.93 -12.58 13.04
CA PHE A 502 -6.85 -11.77 12.26
C PHE A 502 -8.30 -12.17 12.54
N GLY A 503 -9.19 -11.19 12.47
CA GLY A 503 -10.62 -11.41 12.46
C GLY A 503 -11.26 -10.86 11.19
N PHE A 504 -12.14 -11.67 10.60
CA PHE A 504 -13.10 -11.29 9.56
C PHE A 504 -14.41 -11.00 10.28
N PHE A 505 -14.87 -9.75 10.31
CA PHE A 505 -16.06 -9.33 11.04
C PHE A 505 -17.14 -8.82 10.09
N ASN A 506 -18.37 -9.28 10.25
CA ASN A 506 -19.50 -8.59 9.66
C ASN A 506 -19.75 -7.25 10.37
N ALA A 507 -20.63 -6.41 9.82
CA ALA A 507 -20.88 -5.08 10.35
C ALA A 507 -21.33 -5.08 11.83
N THR A 508 -22.19 -6.02 12.21
CA THR A 508 -22.71 -6.15 13.59
C THR A 508 -21.60 -6.53 14.57
N ALA A 509 -20.79 -7.53 14.24
CA ALA A 509 -19.68 -7.95 15.10
C ALA A 509 -18.62 -6.85 15.23
N LEU A 510 -18.34 -6.12 14.15
CA LEU A 510 -17.38 -5.01 14.15
C LEU A 510 -17.88 -3.82 14.99
N ALA A 511 -19.19 -3.51 14.97
CA ALA A 511 -19.76 -2.40 15.74
C ALA A 511 -19.69 -2.61 17.25
N ASN A 512 -19.60 -3.87 17.71
CA ASN A 512 -19.54 -4.23 19.13
C ASN A 512 -18.13 -4.20 19.73
N GLN A 513 -17.16 -3.57 19.07
CA GLN A 513 -15.81 -3.40 19.60
C GLN A 513 -15.80 -2.38 20.74
N THR A 514 -15.55 -2.86 21.96
CA THR A 514 -15.58 -2.08 23.20
C THR A 514 -14.19 -1.63 23.67
N GLY A 515 -13.15 -1.64 22.83
CA GLY A 515 -11.80 -1.28 23.31
C GLY A 515 -11.14 -2.40 24.10
N LEU A 516 -9.93 -2.11 24.60
CA LEU A 516 -9.19 -3.04 25.45
C LEU A 516 -9.80 -3.19 26.85
N ASP A 517 -10.57 -2.20 27.28
CA ASP A 517 -11.06 -2.07 28.65
C ASP A 517 -12.59 -2.25 28.76
N ASN A 518 -13.19 -3.02 27.85
CA ASN A 518 -14.64 -3.32 27.85
C ASN A 518 -15.55 -2.07 27.91
N GLY A 519 -15.13 -1.00 27.24
CA GLY A 519 -15.85 0.27 27.14
C GLY A 519 -15.57 1.23 28.30
N ALA A 520 -14.78 0.81 29.29
CA ALA A 520 -14.34 1.70 30.35
C ALA A 520 -13.39 2.77 29.79
N SER A 521 -13.62 4.01 30.22
CA SER A 521 -12.67 5.09 29.95
C SER A 521 -11.47 4.92 30.87
N VAL A 522 -10.30 4.66 30.28
CA VAL A 522 -9.02 4.58 30.99
C VAL A 522 -8.24 5.86 30.68
N PRO A 523 -7.95 6.70 31.70
CA PRO A 523 -7.16 7.90 31.53
C PRO A 523 -5.71 7.56 31.17
N THR A 524 -5.02 8.48 30.50
CA THR A 524 -3.57 8.37 30.30
C THR A 524 -2.84 8.54 31.63
N TRP A 525 -1.58 8.14 31.71
CA TRP A 525 -0.79 8.36 32.91
C TRP A 525 -0.69 9.86 33.27
N LEU A 526 -0.54 10.73 32.27
CA LEU A 526 -0.49 12.18 32.50
C LEU A 526 -1.79 12.74 33.09
N ASP A 527 -2.95 12.25 32.64
CA ASP A 527 -4.26 12.65 33.19
C ASP A 527 -4.38 12.32 34.69
N THR A 528 -3.70 11.26 35.14
CA THR A 528 -3.66 10.86 36.56
C THR A 528 -2.54 11.52 37.36
N HIS A 529 -1.64 12.27 36.70
CA HIS A 529 -0.50 12.97 37.31
C HIS A 529 -0.48 14.45 36.86
N PRO A 530 -1.51 15.24 37.21
CA PRO A 530 -1.64 16.63 36.73
C PRO A 530 -0.53 17.57 37.22
N ASP A 531 0.18 17.21 38.30
CA ASP A 531 1.30 17.96 38.86
C ASP A 531 2.66 17.58 38.24
N ALA A 532 2.68 16.65 37.26
CA ALA A 532 3.90 16.26 36.57
C ALA A 532 4.52 17.45 35.83
N VAL A 533 5.85 17.56 35.87
CA VAL A 533 6.58 18.57 35.09
C VAL A 533 6.67 18.09 33.65
N VAL A 534 5.87 18.70 32.79
CA VAL A 534 5.78 18.36 31.36
C VAL A 534 6.70 19.25 30.55
N ARG A 535 7.42 18.63 29.62
CA ARG A 535 8.22 19.30 28.60
C ARG A 535 7.71 18.88 27.23
N THR A 536 7.34 19.86 26.39
CA THR A 536 6.86 19.58 25.03
C THR A 536 8.02 19.66 24.03
N VAL A 537 8.15 18.63 23.21
CA VAL A 537 9.08 18.54 22.08
C VAL A 537 8.31 18.86 20.81
N ASP A 538 8.72 19.93 20.13
CA ASP A 538 8.18 20.36 18.85
C ASP A 538 8.89 19.63 17.71
N ILE A 539 8.21 18.62 17.16
CA ILE A 539 8.76 17.73 16.14
C ILE A 539 8.56 18.34 14.74
N ALA A 540 7.41 18.98 14.51
CA ALA A 540 7.06 19.60 13.23
C ALA A 540 8.05 20.67 12.75
N HIS A 541 8.77 21.30 13.70
CA HIS A 541 9.78 22.32 13.39
C HIS A 541 11.23 21.80 13.46
N ARG A 542 11.45 20.48 13.47
CA ARG A 542 12.80 19.90 13.39
C ARG A 542 13.51 20.34 12.11
N SER A 543 14.81 20.61 12.23
CA SER A 543 15.63 21.03 11.09
C SER A 543 15.74 19.93 10.04
N ALA A 544 15.92 20.31 8.77
CA ALA A 544 16.09 19.37 7.66
C ALA A 544 17.35 18.46 7.77
N GLY A 545 18.23 18.66 8.76
CA GLY A 545 19.36 17.77 9.04
C GLY A 545 19.14 16.81 10.21
N ALA A 546 18.01 16.91 10.93
CA ALA A 546 17.71 16.01 12.04
C ALA A 546 17.31 14.61 11.53
N PRO A 547 17.68 13.53 12.24
CA PRO A 547 17.30 12.16 11.90
C PRO A 547 15.83 11.90 12.29
N HIS A 548 14.89 12.57 11.61
CA HIS A 548 13.45 12.48 11.82
C HIS A 548 12.72 12.02 10.54
N ALA A 549 11.58 11.34 10.72
CA ALA A 549 10.71 10.88 9.65
C ALA A 549 10.13 12.07 8.85
N ARG A 550 9.73 11.85 7.60
CA ARG A 550 9.23 12.91 6.70
C ARG A 550 8.15 12.40 5.77
N GLY A 551 7.41 13.33 5.20
CA GLY A 551 6.40 13.04 4.18
C GLY A 551 5.36 12.07 4.71
N GLU A 552 5.17 10.96 4.02
CA GLU A 552 4.17 9.93 4.36
C GLU A 552 4.44 9.24 5.71
N LEU A 553 5.65 9.34 6.27
CA LEU A 553 5.98 8.83 7.61
C LEU A 553 6.08 9.94 8.68
N ASP A 554 5.74 11.18 8.38
CA ASP A 554 5.62 12.24 9.39
C ASP A 554 4.35 12.03 10.22
N LEU A 555 4.45 11.24 11.29
CA LEU A 555 3.29 10.79 12.07
C LEU A 555 3.06 11.62 13.34
N LEU A 556 4.04 12.42 13.79
CA LEU A 556 3.98 13.11 15.08
C LEU A 556 4.34 14.59 14.93
N PRO A 557 3.40 15.52 15.16
CA PRO A 557 3.72 16.95 15.12
C PRO A 557 4.45 17.43 16.38
N ALA A 558 4.16 16.82 17.53
CA ALA A 558 4.74 17.15 18.82
C ALA A 558 4.52 16.00 19.80
N MET A 559 5.29 15.99 20.89
CA MET A 559 5.06 15.08 22.02
C MET A 559 5.34 15.78 23.36
N ASP A 560 4.61 15.38 24.39
CA ASP A 560 4.86 15.73 25.77
C ASP A 560 5.73 14.66 26.43
N VAL A 561 6.73 15.10 27.18
CA VAL A 561 7.69 14.26 27.89
C VAL A 561 7.65 14.58 29.38
N VAL A 562 7.67 13.54 30.20
CA VAL A 562 7.92 13.64 31.64
C VAL A 562 9.13 12.78 31.99
N ASP A 563 10.25 13.45 32.25
CA ASP A 563 11.50 12.80 32.63
C ASP A 563 11.33 12.07 33.98
N GLY A 564 11.75 10.79 34.05
CA GLY A 564 11.51 9.94 35.22
C GLY A 564 10.04 9.60 35.51
N GLY A 565 9.13 9.93 34.58
CA GLY A 565 7.70 9.60 34.66
C GLY A 565 7.37 8.18 34.18
N GLY A 566 6.07 7.89 34.09
CA GLY A 566 5.54 6.64 33.57
C GLY A 566 5.52 5.49 34.59
N SER A 567 4.98 4.34 34.18
CA SER A 567 4.80 3.18 35.06
C SER A 567 6.10 2.54 35.54
N HIS A 568 7.21 2.77 34.81
CA HIS A 568 8.53 2.22 35.13
C HIS A 568 9.50 3.27 35.72
N GLY A 569 9.10 4.55 35.77
CA GLY A 569 9.91 5.64 36.33
C GLY A 569 11.16 6.01 35.53
N ALA A 570 11.32 5.55 34.29
CA ALA A 570 12.46 5.89 33.44
C ALA A 570 12.14 6.98 32.39
N GLY A 571 10.88 7.35 32.23
CA GLY A 571 10.42 8.33 31.24
C GLY A 571 9.02 8.03 30.74
N TYR A 572 8.26 9.09 30.45
CA TYR A 572 6.92 8.99 29.88
C TYR A 572 6.79 9.90 28.68
N LEU A 573 6.19 9.38 27.61
CA LEU A 573 5.92 10.09 26.37
C LEU A 573 4.42 10.06 26.11
N ARG A 574 3.85 11.18 25.67
CA ARG A 574 2.47 11.26 25.21
C ARG A 574 2.43 12.11 23.96
N ALA A 575 1.72 11.65 22.93
CA ALA A 575 1.51 12.44 21.73
C ALA A 575 0.04 12.42 21.32
N ASP A 576 -0.44 13.58 20.88
CA ASP A 576 -1.75 13.77 20.30
C ASP A 576 -1.56 14.08 18.81
N ARG A 577 -1.93 13.14 17.95
CA ARG A 577 -1.90 13.30 16.50
C ARG A 577 -3.31 13.61 15.98
N PRO A 578 -3.55 14.76 15.34
CA PRO A 578 -4.78 14.97 14.57
C PRO A 578 -4.94 13.87 13.52
N VAL A 579 -6.14 13.36 13.29
CA VAL A 579 -6.43 12.37 12.22
C VAL A 579 -7.24 13.09 11.16
N ASP A 580 -6.73 13.13 9.93
CA ASP A 580 -7.39 13.78 8.80
C ASP A 580 -7.86 12.73 7.78
N ALA A 581 -9.07 12.90 7.25
CA ALA A 581 -9.61 11.98 6.25
C ALA A 581 -8.78 11.93 4.94
N THR A 582 -7.93 12.93 4.71
CA THR A 582 -6.98 13.02 3.60
C THR A 582 -5.60 12.45 3.91
N ASP A 583 -5.36 11.95 5.14
CA ASP A 583 -4.14 11.19 5.45
C ASP A 583 -3.96 10.08 4.39
N TRP A 584 -2.79 10.05 3.77
CA TRP A 584 -2.51 9.29 2.53
C TRP A 584 -2.92 7.81 2.64
N TYR A 585 -2.71 7.22 3.83
CA TYR A 585 -2.99 5.81 4.08
C TYR A 585 -4.48 5.47 4.01
N PHE A 586 -5.42 6.39 4.22
CA PHE A 586 -6.85 6.05 4.06
C PHE A 586 -7.24 5.80 2.61
N ALA A 587 -6.53 6.42 1.65
CA ALA A 587 -6.72 6.16 0.23
C ALA A 587 -6.05 4.85 -0.24
N ARG A 588 -5.19 4.25 0.59
CA ARG A 588 -4.39 3.06 0.27
C ARG A 588 -4.81 1.84 1.07
N HIS A 589 -5.22 2.03 2.31
CA HIS A 589 -5.53 0.98 3.25
C HIS A 589 -7.02 0.64 3.15
N PHE A 590 -7.28 -0.51 2.52
CA PHE A 590 -8.57 -1.15 2.32
C PHE A 590 -9.60 -0.27 1.59
N HIS A 591 -9.63 -0.39 0.26
CA HIS A 591 -10.64 0.28 -0.57
C HIS A 591 -12.08 -0.12 -0.16
N LEU A 592 -12.92 0.89 0.10
CA LEU A 592 -14.29 0.82 0.68
C LEU A 592 -14.36 0.42 2.18
N ASP A 593 -13.23 0.40 2.87
CA ASP A 593 -13.14 0.17 4.31
C ASP A 593 -11.97 0.98 4.92
N PRO A 594 -11.93 2.31 4.72
CA PRO A 594 -10.78 3.13 5.10
C PRO A 594 -10.58 3.13 6.61
N VAL A 595 -9.40 2.67 7.02
CA VAL A 595 -8.97 2.56 8.41
C VAL A 595 -7.47 2.80 8.46
N MET A 596 -6.91 3.32 9.55
CA MET A 596 -5.46 3.40 9.69
C MET A 596 -4.86 1.97 9.85
N PRO A 597 -3.78 1.63 9.14
CA PRO A 597 -3.00 0.44 9.45
C PRO A 597 -2.51 0.45 10.90
N GLY A 598 -2.73 -0.63 11.66
CA GLY A 598 -2.23 -0.73 13.04
C GLY A 598 -0.70 -0.63 13.14
N SER A 599 -0.01 -1.12 12.11
CA SER A 599 1.44 -0.99 11.91
C SER A 599 1.92 0.47 11.88
N LEU A 600 1.14 1.42 11.34
CA LEU A 600 1.45 2.85 11.42
C LEU A 600 1.23 3.42 12.82
N GLY A 601 0.28 2.88 13.59
CA GLY A 601 0.12 3.28 14.99
C GLY A 601 1.31 2.83 15.85
N ILE A 602 1.86 1.65 15.58
CA ILE A 602 3.12 1.19 16.18
C ILE A 602 4.29 2.05 15.71
N GLU A 603 4.37 2.36 14.41
CA GLU A 603 5.41 3.24 13.87
C GLU A 603 5.39 4.62 14.54
N ALA A 604 4.21 5.20 14.80
CA ALA A 604 4.09 6.45 15.55
C ALA A 604 4.69 6.34 16.97
N VAL A 605 4.48 5.22 17.67
CA VAL A 605 5.10 5.00 18.98
C VAL A 605 6.63 4.84 18.87
N ILE A 606 7.13 4.14 17.85
CA ILE A 606 8.57 4.03 17.58
C ILE A 606 9.18 5.41 17.32
N GLN A 607 8.51 6.27 16.55
CA GLN A 607 8.94 7.64 16.30
C GLN A 607 8.97 8.48 17.58
N ALA A 608 8.01 8.33 18.48
CA ALA A 608 8.06 9.00 19.79
C ALA A 608 9.32 8.60 20.58
N LEU A 609 9.68 7.31 20.57
CA LEU A 609 10.91 6.83 21.21
C LEU A 609 12.18 7.36 20.52
N GLN A 610 12.20 7.43 19.19
CA GLN A 610 13.31 8.02 18.42
C GLN A 610 13.49 9.50 18.77
N GLU A 611 12.39 10.26 18.76
CA GLU A 611 12.41 11.68 19.13
C GLU A 611 12.85 11.89 20.57
N TRP A 612 12.48 10.99 21.49
CA TRP A 612 12.94 11.05 22.87
C TRP A 612 14.44 10.82 23.00
N LEU A 613 15.02 9.89 22.21
CA LEU A 613 16.48 9.70 22.16
C LEU A 613 17.20 10.95 21.62
N VAL A 614 16.65 11.61 20.58
CA VAL A 614 17.21 12.88 20.07
C VAL A 614 17.13 13.98 21.12
N ASP A 615 15.96 14.13 21.71
CA ASP A 615 15.64 15.19 22.67
C ASP A 615 16.45 15.10 23.98
N THR A 616 16.67 13.88 24.48
CA THR A 616 17.48 13.66 25.69
C THR A 616 18.99 13.78 25.46
N GLY A 617 19.43 14.02 24.23
CA GLY A 617 20.85 14.04 23.86
C GLY A 617 21.50 12.66 23.89
N ALA A 618 20.73 11.58 23.85
CA ALA A 618 21.26 10.21 23.89
C ALA A 618 22.17 9.88 22.68
N LEU A 619 22.08 10.67 21.62
CA LEU A 619 22.88 10.56 20.40
C LEU A 619 24.17 11.39 20.45
N ASP A 620 24.36 12.30 21.42
CA ASP A 620 25.47 13.27 21.43
C ASP A 620 26.86 12.63 21.45
N GLY A 621 26.94 11.40 21.98
CA GLY A 621 28.18 10.61 22.03
C GLY A 621 28.44 9.72 20.81
N LEU A 622 27.55 9.73 19.80
CA LEU A 622 27.64 8.88 18.62
C LEU A 622 28.16 9.65 17.42
N HIS A 623 29.13 9.08 16.71
CA HIS A 623 29.58 9.59 15.41
C HIS A 623 28.65 9.15 14.27
N ASP A 624 28.08 10.12 13.54
CA ASP A 624 27.18 9.89 12.39
C ASP A 624 26.04 8.91 12.73
N PRO A 625 25.16 9.26 13.71
CA PRO A 625 24.16 8.35 14.20
C PRO A 625 23.05 8.10 13.17
N GLU A 626 22.62 6.85 13.08
CA GLU A 626 21.46 6.40 12.32
C GLU A 626 20.50 5.62 13.23
N PHE A 627 19.20 5.80 13.05
CA PHE A 627 18.21 4.91 13.66
C PHE A 627 18.18 3.58 12.94
N VAL A 628 17.87 2.50 13.64
CA VAL A 628 17.63 1.16 13.06
C VAL A 628 16.47 0.47 13.76
N VAL A 629 15.84 -0.50 13.09
CA VAL A 629 14.90 -1.41 13.75
C VAL A 629 15.71 -2.33 14.68
N PRO A 630 15.42 -2.39 15.99
CA PRO A 630 16.22 -3.16 16.93
C PRO A 630 16.12 -4.67 16.70
N ALA A 631 17.25 -5.34 16.50
CA ALA A 631 17.30 -6.80 16.44
C ALA A 631 17.26 -7.44 17.85
N GLY A 632 16.61 -8.61 17.95
CA GLY A 632 16.53 -9.42 19.17
C GLY A 632 15.51 -8.95 20.20
N VAL A 633 14.62 -8.01 19.85
CA VAL A 633 13.50 -7.59 20.69
C VAL A 633 12.21 -8.13 20.09
N GLU A 634 11.45 -8.89 20.88
CA GLU A 634 10.10 -9.31 20.49
C GLU A 634 9.10 -8.21 20.84
N LEU A 635 8.57 -7.55 19.81
CA LEU A 635 7.45 -6.62 19.93
C LEU A 635 6.15 -7.42 20.03
N GLY A 636 5.32 -7.14 21.04
CA GLY A 636 3.96 -7.67 21.14
C GLY A 636 2.91 -6.57 20.96
N TRP A 637 1.76 -6.92 20.38
CA TRP A 637 0.64 -5.99 20.26
C TRP A 637 -0.72 -6.66 20.44
N ARG A 638 -1.67 -5.89 20.96
CA ARG A 638 -3.09 -6.20 21.06
C ARG A 638 -3.91 -5.02 20.55
N TYR A 639 -4.90 -5.30 19.72
CA TYR A 639 -5.81 -4.36 19.10
C TYR A 639 -7.26 -4.74 19.43
N ARG A 640 -8.01 -3.81 20.02
CA ARG A 640 -9.46 -3.95 20.28
C ARG A 640 -10.22 -2.72 19.82
N GLY A 641 -9.90 -2.25 18.63
CA GLY A 641 -10.54 -1.10 18.01
C GLY A 641 -9.81 -0.67 16.76
N GLN A 642 -10.19 0.47 16.23
CA GLN A 642 -9.69 0.99 14.97
C GLN A 642 -9.67 2.52 15.00
N ILE A 643 -8.77 3.11 14.20
CA ILE A 643 -8.74 4.54 13.91
C ILE A 643 -9.38 4.76 12.55
N LEU A 644 -10.52 5.44 12.55
CA LEU A 644 -11.27 5.81 11.36
C LEU A 644 -10.96 7.26 10.96
N ALA A 645 -11.16 7.57 9.68
CA ALA A 645 -11.00 8.92 9.14
C ALA A 645 -11.82 10.00 9.88
N ALA A 646 -12.91 9.60 10.53
CA ALA A 646 -13.80 10.49 11.28
C ALA A 646 -13.46 10.62 12.78
N ASP A 647 -12.48 9.87 13.30
CA ASP A 647 -12.14 9.91 14.73
C ASP A 647 -11.45 11.23 15.13
N GLY A 648 -10.88 11.96 14.17
CA GLY A 648 -10.34 13.32 14.34
C GLY A 648 -9.04 13.42 15.15
N ARG A 649 -8.73 12.44 16.02
CA ARG A 649 -7.49 12.39 16.79
C ARG A 649 -7.11 10.96 17.17
N LEU A 650 -5.81 10.71 17.20
CA LEU A 650 -5.15 9.57 17.83
C LEU A 650 -4.33 10.10 19.01
N THR A 651 -4.46 9.48 20.17
CA THR A 651 -3.58 9.76 21.33
C THR A 651 -2.75 8.52 21.60
N LEU A 652 -1.44 8.66 21.77
CA LEU A 652 -0.57 7.58 22.20
C LEU A 652 0.15 7.95 23.50
N GLU A 653 0.53 6.92 24.25
CA GLU A 653 1.48 7.05 25.35
C GLU A 653 2.51 5.93 25.31
N ALA A 654 3.72 6.21 25.79
CA ALA A 654 4.78 5.24 25.96
C ALA A 654 5.43 5.40 27.34
N HIS A 655 5.60 4.28 28.05
CA HIS A 655 6.28 4.18 29.32
C HIS A 655 7.65 3.57 29.08
N VAL A 656 8.70 4.39 29.15
CA VAL A 656 10.08 3.93 28.97
C VAL A 656 10.40 2.93 30.05
N ARG A 657 10.79 1.71 29.65
CA ARG A 657 11.12 0.60 30.54
C ARG A 657 12.62 0.51 30.79
N SER A 658 13.42 0.65 29.74
CA SER A 658 14.88 0.57 29.84
C SER A 658 15.56 1.37 28.74
N VAL A 659 16.72 1.92 29.07
CA VAL A 659 17.69 2.49 28.13
C VAL A 659 19.00 1.73 28.29
N GLU A 660 19.47 1.13 27.21
CA GLU A 660 20.65 0.27 27.20
C GLU A 660 21.71 0.85 26.27
N HIS A 661 22.95 0.91 26.74
CA HIS A 661 24.08 1.42 25.97
C HIS A 661 25.05 0.27 25.65
N ARG A 662 25.49 0.22 24.38
CA ARG A 662 26.61 -0.62 23.91
C ARG A 662 27.61 0.29 23.17
N PRO A 663 28.86 -0.17 22.93
CA PRO A 663 29.81 0.62 22.15
C PRO A 663 29.19 1.08 20.82
N GLY A 664 29.14 2.40 20.63
CA GLY A 664 28.59 3.06 19.44
C GLY A 664 27.07 3.01 19.31
N ARG A 665 26.29 2.57 20.32
CA ARG A 665 24.83 2.35 20.17
C ARG A 665 24.03 2.58 21.44
N VAL A 666 22.77 3.01 21.28
CA VAL A 666 21.78 3.17 22.35
C VAL A 666 20.44 2.60 21.93
N ARG A 667 19.81 1.82 22.82
CA ARG A 667 18.49 1.22 22.62
C ARG A 667 17.55 1.65 23.74
N VAL A 668 16.33 2.02 23.39
CA VAL A 668 15.24 2.25 24.33
C VAL A 668 14.15 1.21 24.09
N VAL A 669 13.57 0.70 25.18
CA VAL A 669 12.42 -0.21 25.17
C VAL A 669 11.32 0.39 26.02
N ALA A 670 10.08 0.32 25.58
CA ALA A 670 8.90 0.83 26.26
C ALA A 670 7.71 -0.12 26.14
N ASP A 671 6.73 0.07 27.01
CA ASP A 671 5.37 -0.42 26.81
C ASP A 671 4.48 0.78 26.45
N ALA A 672 3.48 0.59 25.61
CA ALA A 672 2.70 1.70 25.07
C ALA A 672 1.22 1.38 24.91
N SER A 673 0.42 2.42 24.78
CA SER A 673 -1.00 2.32 24.50
C SER A 673 -1.42 3.39 23.50
N VAL A 674 -2.49 3.11 22.75
CA VAL A 674 -3.05 4.06 21.77
C VAL A 674 -4.56 4.14 21.94
N TRP A 675 -5.10 5.34 21.80
CA TRP A 675 -6.50 5.69 21.94
C TRP A 675 -7.01 6.34 20.65
N ARG A 676 -8.28 6.05 20.35
CA ARG A 676 -9.17 7.01 19.68
C ARG A 676 -9.91 7.82 20.75
N PRO A 677 -10.67 8.86 20.41
CA PRO A 677 -11.37 9.65 21.42
C PRO A 677 -12.21 8.77 22.37
N GLY A 678 -11.88 8.83 23.65
CA GLY A 678 -12.60 8.13 24.73
C GLY A 678 -12.34 6.63 24.87
N LEU A 679 -11.52 6.00 24.01
CA LEU A 679 -11.35 4.54 24.02
C LEU A 679 -9.91 4.10 23.75
N ARG A 680 -9.33 3.34 24.69
CA ARG A 680 -8.04 2.68 24.51
C ARG A 680 -8.20 1.47 23.59
N ILE A 681 -7.47 1.48 22.49
CA ILE A 681 -7.63 0.50 21.42
C ILE A 681 -6.40 -0.35 21.19
N TYR A 682 -5.18 0.17 21.42
CA TYR A 682 -3.93 -0.60 21.28
C TYR A 682 -3.21 -0.72 22.61
N GLU A 683 -2.57 -1.86 22.80
CA GLU A 683 -1.58 -2.09 23.84
C GLU A 683 -0.37 -2.75 23.18
N LEU A 684 0.81 -2.20 23.44
CA LEU A 684 2.08 -2.65 22.89
C LEU A 684 3.01 -3.01 24.03
N THR A 685 3.73 -4.12 23.89
CA THR A 685 4.74 -4.56 24.84
C THR A 685 6.10 -4.62 24.16
N ALA A 686 7.13 -4.14 24.87
CA ALA A 686 8.51 -4.12 24.39
C ALA A 686 8.70 -3.47 22.99
N VAL A 687 7.96 -2.41 22.70
CA VAL A 687 8.24 -1.55 21.53
C VAL A 687 9.57 -0.85 21.76
N ALA A 688 10.41 -0.80 20.73
CA ALA A 688 11.79 -0.36 20.88
C ALA A 688 12.25 0.52 19.73
N ALA A 689 13.16 1.44 20.04
CA ALA A 689 13.92 2.22 19.08
C ALA A 689 15.41 2.11 19.41
N GLU A 690 16.25 2.15 18.38
CA GLU A 690 17.69 2.06 18.54
C GLU A 690 18.38 3.04 17.61
N ALA A 691 19.37 3.76 18.14
CA ALA A 691 20.32 4.56 17.38
C ALA A 691 21.70 3.94 17.47
N ARG A 692 22.46 4.01 16.36
CA ARG A 692 23.83 3.50 16.27
C ARG A 692 24.72 4.40 15.45
N GLU A 693 26.02 4.33 15.70
CA GLU A 693 27.02 4.82 14.74
C GLU A 693 26.98 3.97 13.48
N LYS A 694 27.14 4.63 12.33
CA LYS A 694 27.27 3.94 11.05
C LYS A 694 28.44 2.95 11.07
N GLY A 695 28.13 1.67 10.82
CA GLY A 695 29.11 0.57 10.84
C GLY A 695 29.41 -0.01 12.22
N ALA A 696 28.68 0.40 13.27
CA ALA A 696 28.74 -0.26 14.57
C ALA A 696 28.35 -1.74 14.46
N ALA A 697 28.91 -2.56 15.35
CA ALA A 697 28.57 -3.99 15.41
C ALA A 697 27.08 -4.19 15.75
N PRO A 698 26.42 -5.22 15.19
CA PRO A 698 25.04 -5.58 15.54
C PRO A 698 24.86 -5.83 17.04
N TRP A 699 23.61 -5.75 17.53
CA TRP A 699 23.30 -5.83 18.98
C TRP A 699 23.98 -6.97 19.69
#